data_AF-A0A661RHB4-F1
#
_entry.id   AF-A0A661RHB4-F1
#
_cell.length_a   1.000
_cell.length_b   1.000
_cell.length_c   1.000
_cell.angle_alpha   90.00
_cell.angle_beta   90.00
_cell.angle_gamma   90.00
#
_symmetry.space_group_name_H-M   'P 1'
#
loop_
_entity.id
_entity.type
_entity.pdbx_description
1 polymer ?
#
loop_
_entity_poly.entity_id
_entity_poly.type
_entity_poly.pdbx_seq_one_letter_code
_entity_poly.pdbx_strand_id
1 'polypeptide(L)'
;MAQTDNIPTLVSLALQYGTIDNDQYRHLTALHVLQEKNKTPMDYAELLLGQKFATRYQIGLLKLIQEYYIVKKRGEEFGKIAIEKGFATQLDVQKALEFQKQEFKRARIKKLIGDILVESRVITIKQKNNILKEQLFLEKRADEILTAKPEKKPSEKIAGKGIKQPVPKNDSADDSELSPYEKKFLKIKVLDREFAARVTEKELASEREVTIAQRVQEEEFEKENRLKILGDVMVTMGFITQDQKTTILKDQRRSNDKGKDSTESEETDSGLEVIVSPDKMTARVKIHKPNLPKPDLPKTSLPQTIVPQTIVPQLKAVLAAHGITNGIYSDALLQGQLNKGNLEFPAARSDVSSKLMQAMNLEFYLETNLTERGEKKKGDQLAKQQTPPNPLIIKDIFGNDRNQECGKPLDNRCGSGTRLSRDGVGIIATKTGVPSSSIEGKLFIHPIIHVLEDADLRYGPLEAYANLSISGVLTGAYPITAGSIKAREIRGARIESIGNIRADVGITDTIIRSQGDIHARYLHNCQIETFGSIYIENEIFDSKIIVSGKIDSPGCRIISSSIFAKKGVCLAGVGSEKTNPCTVTSGGEHHILELEKSIYKEIDRISKEIDSLKEKKEEQENLSKKNFQKMIELKIFHDRAKNKKQLLLTEFKKSKGQVKKTKLKNIVTLISNFEKRIEQSIASLKGINTTKKLHDTKKIEIENKITSLLPKTNAAINVLKEKLFLFFEWTCYQENISRIEITGKAFPGTHFSGIYASIKIESSLENFTLKEICESPRNYKLEILQNQ
;
A
#
# COMPACT_ATOMS: atom_id res chain seq x y z
N MET A 1 -11.75 12.95 52.72
CA MET A 1 -11.18 11.58 52.61
C MET A 1 -10.62 11.41 51.22
N ALA A 2 -9.30 11.33 51.12
CA ALA A 2 -8.56 11.32 49.87
C ALA A 2 -8.76 9.99 49.13
N GLN A 3 -9.23 10.04 47.88
CA GLN A 3 -9.18 8.90 46.97
C GLN A 3 -7.73 8.71 46.52
N THR A 4 -6.97 7.94 47.29
CA THR A 4 -5.66 7.44 46.90
C THR A 4 -5.81 6.35 45.83
N ASP A 5 -5.27 6.65 44.65
CA ASP A 5 -4.37 5.79 43.88
C ASP A 5 -4.73 4.30 43.71
N ASN A 6 -5.65 3.97 42.80
CA ASN A 6 -5.55 2.65 42.18
C ASN A 6 -6.04 2.64 40.73
N ILE A 7 -5.13 2.30 39.81
CA ILE A 7 -5.49 1.90 38.44
C ILE A 7 -6.33 0.63 38.59
N PRO A 8 -7.56 0.56 38.04
CA PRO A 8 -8.41 -0.61 38.23
C PRO A 8 -7.72 -1.85 37.63
N THR A 9 -7.63 -2.90 38.43
CA THR A 9 -7.05 -4.19 38.01
C THR A 9 -7.93 -4.83 36.94
N LEU A 10 -7.33 -5.66 36.07
CA LEU A 10 -8.01 -6.26 34.93
C LEU A 10 -9.29 -7.02 35.33
N VAL A 11 -9.29 -7.67 36.49
CA VAL A 11 -10.46 -8.39 37.03
C VAL A 11 -11.54 -7.45 37.57
N SER A 12 -11.16 -6.30 38.14
CA SER A 12 -12.13 -5.28 38.55
C SER A 12 -12.81 -4.62 37.35
N LEU A 13 -12.07 -4.39 36.27
CA LEU A 13 -12.62 -3.94 34.99
C LEU A 13 -13.54 -5.02 34.39
N ALA A 14 -13.15 -6.29 34.49
CA ALA A 14 -13.95 -7.39 33.97
C ALA A 14 -15.32 -7.47 34.66
N LEU A 15 -15.38 -7.26 35.98
CA LEU A 15 -16.62 -7.18 36.74
C LEU A 15 -17.43 -5.92 36.37
N GLN A 16 -16.76 -4.76 36.28
CA GLN A 16 -17.41 -3.48 35.99
C GLN A 16 -18.09 -3.45 34.61
N TYR A 17 -17.51 -4.10 33.61
CA TYR A 17 -18.04 -4.16 32.25
C TYR A 17 -18.84 -5.45 31.95
N GLY A 18 -19.16 -6.24 32.98
CA GLY A 18 -20.05 -7.41 32.88
C GLY A 18 -19.46 -8.60 32.11
N THR A 19 -18.13 -8.69 31.99
CA THR A 19 -17.46 -9.85 31.38
C THR A 19 -17.31 -11.04 32.34
N ILE A 20 -17.42 -10.81 33.66
CA ILE A 20 -17.43 -11.86 34.69
C ILE A 20 -18.47 -11.51 35.76
N ASP A 21 -19.02 -12.54 36.41
CA ASP A 21 -19.97 -12.39 37.51
C ASP A 21 -19.28 -12.25 38.88
N ASN A 22 -20.03 -11.83 39.89
CA ASN A 22 -19.50 -11.60 41.25
C ASN A 22 -18.92 -12.89 41.88
N ASP A 23 -19.48 -14.05 41.56
CA ASP A 23 -18.97 -15.35 42.03
C ASP A 23 -17.67 -15.74 41.31
N GLN A 24 -17.58 -15.47 40.01
CA GLN A 24 -16.36 -15.69 39.22
C GLN A 24 -15.23 -14.73 39.64
N TYR A 25 -15.57 -13.49 40.00
CA TYR A 25 -14.65 -12.51 40.56
C TYR A 25 -14.02 -13.02 41.86
N ARG A 26 -14.85 -13.48 42.81
CA ARG A 26 -14.38 -14.06 44.09
C ARG A 26 -13.48 -15.28 43.88
N HIS A 27 -13.84 -16.14 42.94
CA HIS A 27 -13.05 -17.32 42.58
C HIS A 27 -11.66 -16.94 42.03
N LEU A 28 -11.59 -15.96 41.12
CA LEU A 28 -10.33 -15.49 40.54
C LEU A 28 -9.43 -14.79 41.58
N THR A 29 -10.00 -13.98 42.47
CA THR A 29 -9.23 -13.31 43.54
C THR A 29 -8.66 -14.34 44.52
N ALA A 30 -9.43 -15.36 44.90
CA ALA A 30 -8.95 -16.43 45.76
C ALA A 30 -7.82 -17.26 45.11
N LEU A 31 -7.95 -17.55 43.81
CA LEU A 31 -6.91 -18.26 43.04
C LEU A 31 -5.61 -17.46 42.95
N HIS A 32 -5.68 -16.14 42.72
CA HIS A 32 -4.50 -15.29 42.65
C HIS A 32 -3.74 -15.27 43.99
N VAL A 33 -4.45 -15.15 45.12
CA VAL A 33 -3.84 -15.18 46.47
C VAL A 33 -3.20 -16.53 46.78
N LEU A 34 -3.79 -17.65 46.33
CA LEU A 34 -3.21 -18.99 46.49
C LEU A 34 -1.94 -19.18 45.64
N GLN A 35 -1.90 -18.62 44.43
CA GLN A 35 -0.74 -18.72 43.54
C GLN A 35 0.41 -17.79 43.94
N GLU A 36 0.13 -16.62 44.51
CA GLU A 36 1.15 -15.75 45.11
C GLU A 36 1.87 -16.43 46.28
N LYS A 37 1.16 -17.21 47.11
CA LYS A 37 1.76 -18.00 48.19
C LYS A 37 2.68 -19.12 47.68
N ASN A 38 2.43 -19.63 46.47
CA ASN A 38 3.19 -20.71 45.83
C ASN A 38 4.38 -20.21 44.97
N LYS A 39 4.73 -18.91 45.04
CA LYS A 39 5.87 -18.28 44.33
C LYS A 39 5.81 -18.32 42.79
N THR A 40 4.65 -18.54 42.20
CA THR A 40 4.41 -18.36 40.76
C THR A 40 3.45 -17.19 40.55
N PRO A 41 3.95 -15.94 40.38
CA PRO A 41 3.08 -14.80 40.08
C PRO A 41 2.52 -14.97 38.67
N MET A 42 1.22 -15.24 38.55
CA MET A 42 0.54 -15.39 37.27
C MET A 42 -0.33 -14.14 37.00
N ASP A 43 -0.26 -13.60 35.79
CA ASP A 43 -1.02 -12.39 35.40
C ASP A 43 -2.53 -12.69 35.37
N TYR A 44 -3.36 -11.74 35.80
CA TYR A 44 -4.82 -11.88 35.78
C TYR A 44 -5.38 -12.14 34.38
N ALA A 45 -4.67 -11.72 33.33
CA ALA A 45 -5.02 -12.03 31.94
C ALA A 45 -4.85 -13.53 31.62
N GLU A 46 -3.86 -14.20 32.20
CA GLU A 46 -3.62 -15.63 32.03
C GLU A 46 -4.63 -16.45 32.83
N LEU A 47 -5.01 -15.98 34.03
CA LEU A 47 -6.07 -16.60 34.84
C LEU A 47 -7.45 -16.53 34.16
N LEU A 48 -7.81 -15.39 33.56
CA LEU A 48 -9.07 -15.22 32.81
C LEU A 48 -9.14 -16.10 31.56
N LEU A 49 -8.01 -16.31 30.86
CA LEU A 49 -7.92 -17.23 29.72
C LEU A 49 -7.93 -18.70 30.15
N GLY A 50 -7.18 -19.04 31.20
CA GLY A 50 -7.04 -20.40 31.69
C GLY A 50 -8.35 -20.99 32.20
N GLN A 51 -9.18 -20.17 32.85
CA GLN A 51 -10.50 -20.56 33.36
C GLN A 51 -11.63 -20.41 32.32
N LYS A 52 -11.33 -19.96 31.10
CA LYS A 52 -12.31 -19.68 30.02
C LYS A 52 -13.39 -18.65 30.38
N PHE A 53 -13.15 -17.78 31.36
CA PHE A 53 -14.10 -16.74 31.76
C PHE A 53 -14.12 -15.52 30.83
N ALA A 54 -13.06 -15.30 30.05
CA ALA A 54 -13.04 -14.27 29.02
C ALA A 54 -12.28 -14.74 27.78
N THR A 55 -12.74 -14.30 26.61
CA THR A 55 -12.06 -14.56 25.33
C THR A 55 -10.82 -13.66 25.16
N ARG A 56 -9.88 -14.07 24.30
CA ARG A 56 -8.72 -13.24 23.92
C ARG A 56 -9.12 -11.85 23.43
N TYR A 57 -10.27 -11.75 22.74
CA TYR A 57 -10.83 -10.47 22.28
C TYR A 57 -11.32 -9.59 23.44
N GLN A 58 -12.10 -10.15 24.37
CA GLN A 58 -12.59 -9.44 25.56
C GLN A 58 -11.44 -8.98 26.46
N ILE A 59 -10.40 -9.80 26.62
CA ILE A 59 -9.19 -9.43 27.37
C ILE A 59 -8.40 -8.33 26.64
N GLY A 60 -8.32 -8.37 25.31
CA GLY A 60 -7.73 -7.29 24.53
C GLY A 60 -8.46 -5.96 24.73
N LEU A 61 -9.80 -6.00 24.81
CA LEU A 61 -10.63 -4.82 25.08
C LEU A 61 -10.42 -4.29 26.51
N LEU A 62 -10.39 -5.17 27.51
CA LEU A 62 -10.15 -4.79 28.91
C LEU A 62 -8.73 -4.22 29.12
N LYS A 63 -7.71 -4.78 28.46
CA LYS A 63 -6.34 -4.23 28.47
C LYS A 63 -6.29 -2.84 27.82
N LEU A 64 -7.00 -2.63 26.71
CA LEU A 64 -7.08 -1.31 26.07
C LEU A 64 -7.73 -0.26 26.99
N ILE A 65 -8.77 -0.66 27.73
CA ILE A 65 -9.45 0.20 28.72
C ILE A 65 -8.52 0.49 29.90
N GLN A 66 -7.80 -0.51 30.41
CA GLN A 66 -6.83 -0.34 31.49
C GLN A 66 -5.70 0.62 31.10
N GLU A 67 -5.15 0.45 29.90
CA GLU A 67 -4.14 1.34 29.33
C GLU A 67 -4.66 2.78 29.16
N TYR A 68 -5.93 2.96 28.81
CA TYR A 68 -6.56 4.28 28.80
C TYR A 68 -6.59 4.92 30.18
N TYR A 69 -6.96 4.19 31.24
CA TYR A 69 -6.93 4.73 32.61
C TYR A 69 -5.51 5.12 33.05
N ILE A 70 -4.48 4.36 32.64
CA ILE A 70 -3.07 4.70 32.91
C ILE A 70 -2.67 5.98 32.18
N VAL A 71 -2.98 6.09 30.89
CA VAL A 71 -2.68 7.27 30.07
C VAL A 71 -3.43 8.50 30.58
N LYS A 72 -4.69 8.32 31.01
CA LYS A 72 -5.50 9.39 31.62
C LYS A 72 -4.89 9.88 32.92
N LYS A 73 -4.48 8.99 33.83
CA LYS A 73 -3.85 9.37 35.10
C LYS A 73 -2.54 10.12 34.89
N ARG A 74 -1.67 9.59 34.02
CA ARG A 74 -0.42 10.27 33.62
C ARG A 74 -0.67 11.62 32.96
N GLY A 75 -1.76 11.73 32.21
CA GLY A 75 -2.22 12.97 31.61
C GLY A 75 -2.73 14.00 32.64
N GLU A 76 -3.47 13.56 33.65
CA GLU A 76 -3.92 14.41 34.76
C GLU A 76 -2.73 14.93 35.58
N GLU A 77 -1.72 14.10 35.84
CA GLU A 77 -0.46 14.51 36.48
C GLU A 77 0.32 15.51 35.62
N PHE A 78 0.44 15.23 34.33
CA PHE A 78 1.05 16.17 33.37
C PHE A 78 0.33 17.53 33.37
N GLY A 79 -1.00 17.51 33.42
CA GLY A 79 -1.84 18.71 33.50
C GLY A 79 -1.61 19.51 34.79
N LYS A 80 -1.46 18.83 35.95
CA LYS A 80 -1.14 19.48 37.23
C LYS A 80 0.22 20.19 37.17
N ILE A 81 1.24 19.51 36.66
CA ILE A 81 2.59 20.08 36.51
C ILE A 81 2.57 21.27 35.52
N ALA A 82 1.78 21.19 34.45
CA ALA A 82 1.62 22.27 33.49
C ALA A 82 0.97 23.53 34.10
N ILE A 83 0.00 23.35 35.03
CA ILE A 83 -0.64 24.44 35.77
C ILE A 83 0.32 25.04 36.79
N GLU A 84 1.03 24.21 37.56
CA GLU A 84 2.00 24.64 38.57
C GLU A 84 3.13 25.50 37.97
N LYS A 85 3.52 25.22 36.72
CA LYS A 85 4.53 26.00 35.99
C LYS A 85 3.98 27.20 35.23
N GLY A 86 2.67 27.45 35.29
CA GLY A 86 2.01 28.54 34.58
C GLY A 86 2.01 28.37 33.05
N PHE A 87 2.21 27.16 32.54
CA PHE A 87 2.22 26.89 31.10
C PHE A 87 0.83 26.65 30.51
N ALA A 88 -0.15 26.26 31.33
CA ALA A 88 -1.53 26.06 30.90
C ALA A 88 -2.50 26.45 32.03
N THR A 89 -3.70 26.91 31.67
CA THR A 89 -4.75 27.15 32.68
C THR A 89 -5.51 25.86 33.01
N GLN A 90 -6.20 25.83 34.15
CA GLN A 90 -7.05 24.70 34.54
C GLN A 90 -8.12 24.38 33.49
N LEU A 91 -8.60 25.40 32.78
CA LEU A 91 -9.62 25.28 31.73
C LEU A 91 -9.04 24.66 30.45
N ASP A 92 -7.79 24.96 30.11
CA ASP A 92 -7.10 24.39 28.95
C ASP A 92 -6.77 22.90 29.14
N VAL A 93 -6.35 22.52 30.35
CA VAL A 93 -6.09 21.12 30.71
C VAL A 93 -7.39 20.30 30.68
N GLN A 94 -8.50 20.86 31.17
CA GLN A 94 -9.82 20.20 31.11
C GLN A 94 -10.29 19.98 29.67
N LYS A 95 -10.16 20.99 28.80
CA LYS A 95 -10.47 20.85 27.37
C LYS A 95 -9.60 19.78 26.69
N ALA A 96 -8.32 19.71 27.02
CA ALA A 96 -7.41 18.71 26.48
C ALA A 96 -7.77 17.28 26.95
N LEU A 97 -8.19 17.10 28.21
CA LEU A 97 -8.69 15.84 28.75
C LEU A 97 -10.00 15.39 28.08
N GLU A 98 -10.93 16.33 27.83
CA GLU A 98 -12.17 16.05 27.12
C GLU A 98 -11.92 15.64 25.67
N PHE A 99 -11.03 16.35 24.97
CA PHE A 99 -10.62 16.02 23.61
C PHE A 99 -9.95 14.65 23.54
N GLN A 100 -9.06 14.33 24.49
CA GLN A 100 -8.44 13.00 24.61
C GLN A 100 -9.49 11.89 24.78
N LYS A 101 -10.52 12.12 25.60
CA LYS A 101 -11.63 11.18 25.82
C LYS A 101 -12.49 11.00 24.56
N GLN A 102 -12.77 12.07 23.80
CA GLN A 102 -13.54 12.00 22.56
C GLN A 102 -12.79 11.24 21.46
N GLU A 103 -11.50 11.53 21.28
CA GLU A 103 -10.66 10.85 20.28
C GLU A 103 -10.47 9.36 20.59
N PHE A 104 -10.33 9.00 21.87
CA PHE A 104 -10.28 7.60 22.29
C PHE A 104 -11.60 6.85 22.00
N LYS A 105 -12.75 7.50 22.22
CA LYS A 105 -14.06 6.91 21.90
C LYS A 105 -14.28 6.74 20.39
N ARG A 106 -13.87 7.73 19.59
CA ARG A 106 -14.13 7.77 18.13
C ARG A 106 -13.20 6.85 17.35
N ALA A 107 -11.92 6.84 17.68
CA ALA A 107 -10.89 6.19 16.85
C ALA A 107 -10.05 5.14 17.61
N ARG A 108 -10.26 4.96 18.92
CA ARG A 108 -9.40 4.13 19.80
C ARG A 108 -7.92 4.52 19.75
N ILE A 109 -7.62 5.77 19.39
CA ILE A 109 -6.26 6.31 19.27
C ILE A 109 -5.82 6.90 20.61
N LYS A 110 -4.61 6.52 21.05
CA LYS A 110 -4.00 6.96 22.31
C LYS A 110 -3.23 8.27 22.11
N LYS A 111 -3.92 9.40 22.02
CA LYS A 111 -3.26 10.71 22.01
C LYS A 111 -2.82 11.11 23.42
N LEU A 112 -1.59 11.57 23.60
CA LEU A 112 -1.09 12.08 24.88
C LEU A 112 -1.55 13.52 25.07
N ILE A 113 -1.88 13.92 26.30
CA ILE A 113 -2.30 15.30 26.60
C ILE A 113 -1.23 16.32 26.23
N GLY A 114 0.05 15.99 26.43
CA GLY A 114 1.13 16.89 26.04
C GLY A 114 1.19 17.17 24.53
N ASP A 115 0.73 16.25 23.68
CA ASP A 115 0.62 16.48 22.23
C ASP A 115 -0.62 17.31 21.90
N ILE A 116 -1.75 17.03 22.56
CA ILE A 116 -2.99 17.79 22.39
C ILE A 116 -2.80 19.26 22.78
N LEU A 117 -2.09 19.53 23.88
CA LEU A 117 -1.81 20.90 24.33
C LEU A 117 -0.82 21.65 23.41
N VAL A 118 0.04 20.93 22.68
CA VAL A 118 0.93 21.52 21.65
C VAL A 118 0.15 21.79 20.37
N GLU A 119 -0.70 20.86 19.93
CA GLU A 119 -1.59 21.02 18.78
C GLU A 119 -2.57 22.18 18.96
N SER A 120 -3.09 22.35 20.18
CA SER A 120 -3.95 23.48 20.56
C SER A 120 -3.20 24.79 20.83
N ARG A 121 -1.87 24.82 20.62
CA ARG A 121 -0.97 25.96 20.83
C ARG A 121 -0.96 26.54 22.24
N VAL A 122 -1.37 25.76 23.24
CA VAL A 122 -1.37 26.16 24.66
C VAL A 122 0.04 26.07 25.24
N ILE A 123 0.80 25.02 24.87
CA ILE A 123 2.19 24.84 25.28
C ILE A 123 3.11 24.62 24.07
N THR A 124 4.37 24.98 24.20
CA THR A 124 5.40 24.70 23.17
C THR A 124 6.01 23.30 23.34
N ILE A 125 6.60 22.76 22.27
CA ILE A 125 7.32 21.46 22.29
C ILE A 125 8.45 21.46 23.35
N LYS A 126 9.12 22.61 23.55
CA LYS A 126 10.15 22.77 24.59
C LYS A 126 9.56 22.67 26.00
N GLN A 127 8.42 23.32 26.25
CA GLN A 127 7.71 23.26 27.54
C GLN A 127 7.16 21.86 27.83
N LYS A 128 6.60 21.18 26.81
CA LYS A 128 6.18 19.77 26.90
C LYS A 128 7.32 18.86 27.40
N ASN A 129 8.50 18.97 26.78
CA ASN A 129 9.65 18.14 27.14
C ASN A 129 10.19 18.45 28.55
N ASN A 130 10.03 19.69 29.03
CA ASN A 130 10.40 20.06 30.39
C ASN A 130 9.45 19.46 31.44
N ILE A 131 8.14 19.46 31.17
CA ILE A 131 7.13 18.82 32.04
C ILE A 131 7.36 17.30 32.12
N LEU A 132 7.66 16.64 30.98
CA LEU A 132 7.93 15.20 30.95
C LEU A 132 9.17 14.80 31.75
N LYS A 133 10.24 15.62 31.70
CA LYS A 133 11.46 15.37 32.49
C LYS A 133 11.19 15.42 33.99
N GLU A 134 10.29 16.30 34.41
CA GLU A 134 9.91 16.48 35.81
C GLU A 134 8.96 15.38 36.30
N GLN A 135 8.01 14.96 35.46
CA GLN A 135 7.16 13.79 35.74
C GLN A 135 7.99 12.53 35.97
N LEU A 136 9.00 12.28 35.11
CA LEU A 136 9.94 11.17 35.27
C LEU A 136 10.85 11.30 36.50
N PHE A 137 11.12 12.53 36.95
CA PHE A 137 11.91 12.79 38.16
C PHE A 137 11.10 12.53 39.43
N LEU A 138 9.81 12.91 39.44
CA LEU A 138 8.88 12.67 40.54
C LEU A 138 8.51 11.18 40.68
N GLU A 139 8.29 10.46 39.57
CA GLU A 139 8.04 9.00 39.57
C GLU A 139 9.23 8.22 40.19
N LYS A 140 10.46 8.53 39.78
CA LYS A 140 11.67 7.88 40.33
C LYS A 140 11.83 8.12 41.83
N ARG A 141 11.49 9.32 42.29
CA ARG A 141 11.59 9.69 43.71
C ARG A 141 10.50 9.00 44.54
N ALA A 142 9.32 8.75 43.98
CA ALA A 142 8.25 7.98 44.62
C ALA A 142 8.61 6.49 44.76
N ASP A 143 9.21 5.88 43.73
CA ASP A 143 9.66 4.48 43.75
C ASP A 143 10.80 4.24 44.75
N GLU A 144 11.69 5.22 44.92
CA GLU A 144 12.77 5.18 45.92
C GLU A 144 12.25 5.30 47.37
N ILE A 145 11.11 5.98 47.59
CA ILE A 145 10.48 6.13 48.91
C ILE A 145 9.68 4.89 49.30
N LEU A 146 9.02 4.23 48.34
CA LEU A 146 8.20 3.02 48.58
C LEU A 146 9.03 1.76 48.89
N THR A 147 10.33 1.74 48.60
CA THR A 147 11.18 0.54 48.66
C THR A 147 12.14 0.46 49.86
N ALA A 148 11.97 1.29 50.90
CA ALA A 148 12.90 1.37 52.02
C ALA A 148 12.62 0.41 53.23
N LYS A 149 13.32 -0.75 53.24
CA LYS A 149 13.83 -1.61 54.37
C LYS A 149 12.89 -2.58 55.15
N PRO A 150 13.40 -3.67 55.81
CA PRO A 150 14.80 -3.99 56.17
C PRO A 150 15.37 -5.39 55.79
N GLU A 151 16.69 -5.50 55.95
CA GLU A 151 17.65 -6.54 55.54
C GLU A 151 17.54 -7.91 56.28
N LYS A 152 17.98 -9.01 55.61
CA LYS A 152 18.72 -10.15 56.24
C LYS A 152 19.48 -11.02 55.22
N LYS A 153 20.59 -11.61 55.69
CA LYS A 153 21.76 -12.19 55.00
C LYS A 153 21.53 -13.53 54.24
N PRO A 154 22.42 -13.91 53.30
CA PRO A 154 22.32 -15.15 52.51
C PRO A 154 22.90 -16.38 53.22
N SER A 155 22.37 -17.57 52.93
CA SER A 155 22.94 -18.87 53.29
C SER A 155 22.97 -19.81 52.09
N GLU A 156 24.04 -20.58 52.01
CA GLU A 156 24.45 -21.54 50.98
C GLU A 156 23.71 -22.90 51.06
N LYS A 157 23.70 -23.65 49.94
CA LYS A 157 23.81 -25.14 49.75
C LYS A 157 23.23 -25.50 48.35
N ILE A 158 24.01 -25.89 47.35
CA ILE A 158 24.69 -27.17 46.99
C ILE A 158 23.76 -28.29 46.46
N ALA A 159 24.24 -28.88 45.34
CA ALA A 159 23.88 -30.14 44.63
C ALA A 159 22.68 -30.07 43.67
N GLY A 160 22.75 -30.41 42.38
CA GLY A 160 23.56 -31.39 41.61
C GLY A 160 22.56 -32.42 41.05
N LYS A 161 22.38 -32.70 39.74
CA LYS A 161 23.22 -33.27 38.67
C LYS A 161 22.31 -33.27 37.41
N GLY A 162 22.74 -32.90 36.20
CA GLY A 162 23.47 -33.74 35.22
C GLY A 162 22.46 -34.40 34.25
N ILE A 163 22.52 -34.27 32.92
CA ILE A 163 23.45 -34.92 31.97
C ILE A 163 23.21 -34.25 30.58
N LYS A 164 24.18 -33.51 30.03
CA LYS A 164 25.16 -33.85 28.97
C LYS A 164 24.61 -34.15 27.57
N GLN A 165 25.05 -33.35 26.60
CA GLN A 165 25.48 -33.80 25.27
C GLN A 165 26.73 -33.00 24.83
N PRO A 166 27.52 -33.51 23.85
CA PRO A 166 28.98 -33.60 23.93
C PRO A 166 29.77 -32.47 23.25
N VAL A 167 31.05 -32.38 23.63
CA VAL A 167 32.15 -31.59 23.03
C VAL A 167 33.01 -32.56 22.20
N PRO A 168 33.57 -32.17 21.03
CA PRO A 168 34.96 -31.66 20.92
C PRO A 168 35.04 -30.46 19.94
N LYS A 169 36.04 -29.57 19.87
CA LYS A 169 37.43 -29.47 20.38
C LYS A 169 37.85 -28.00 20.25
N ASN A 170 38.81 -27.59 21.08
CA ASN A 170 39.52 -26.31 20.98
C ASN A 170 40.21 -26.14 19.63
N ASP A 171 40.21 -24.91 19.10
CA ASP A 171 41.39 -24.30 18.50
C ASP A 171 41.32 -22.76 18.62
N SER A 172 42.46 -22.21 19.01
CA SER A 172 43.00 -20.85 18.83
C SER A 172 42.08 -19.63 18.69
N ALA A 173 42.47 -18.60 19.45
CA ALA A 173 42.19 -17.20 19.15
C ALA A 173 42.47 -16.86 17.67
N ASP A 174 41.46 -16.36 16.94
CA ASP A 174 41.60 -15.19 16.08
C ASP A 174 40.22 -14.67 15.61
N ASP A 175 40.15 -13.34 15.53
CA ASP A 175 39.30 -12.50 14.67
C ASP A 175 37.78 -12.78 14.52
N SER A 176 36.98 -12.10 15.34
CA SER A 176 35.62 -11.70 14.96
C SER A 176 35.68 -10.47 14.05
N GLU A 177 35.61 -10.69 12.74
CA GLU A 177 35.61 -9.61 11.74
C GLU A 177 34.44 -8.63 11.95
N LEU A 178 34.80 -7.37 12.22
CA LEU A 178 33.90 -6.22 12.23
C LEU A 178 33.33 -5.95 10.82
N SER A 179 32.05 -5.56 10.75
CA SER A 179 31.36 -5.18 9.50
C SER A 179 32.07 -4.03 8.77
N PRO A 180 32.00 -3.91 7.43
CA PRO A 180 32.63 -2.83 6.65
C PRO A 180 32.27 -1.41 7.16
N TYR A 181 31.07 -1.23 7.70
CA TYR A 181 30.62 0.02 8.30
C TYR A 181 31.29 0.30 9.66
N GLU A 182 31.51 -0.75 10.47
CA GLU A 182 32.18 -0.68 11.77
C GLU A 182 33.68 -0.41 11.62
N LYS A 183 34.31 -0.99 10.58
CA LYS A 183 35.68 -0.65 10.15
C LYS A 183 35.78 0.81 9.68
N LYS A 184 34.76 1.33 8.98
CA LYS A 184 34.69 2.74 8.53
C LYS A 184 34.55 3.72 9.70
N PHE A 185 33.75 3.37 10.71
CA PHE A 185 33.56 4.17 11.93
C PHE A 185 34.84 4.27 12.77
N LEU A 186 35.56 3.15 12.98
CA LEU A 186 36.85 3.16 13.69
C LEU A 186 37.89 3.98 12.93
N LYS A 187 37.91 3.89 11.60
CA LYS A 187 38.85 4.62 10.74
C LYS A 187 38.64 6.14 10.82
N ILE A 188 37.40 6.61 10.90
CA ILE A 188 37.08 8.05 11.02
C ILE A 188 37.54 8.62 12.38
N LYS A 189 37.36 7.89 13.50
CA LYS A 189 37.85 8.36 14.81
C LYS A 189 39.38 8.43 14.91
N VAL A 190 40.09 7.57 14.18
CA VAL A 190 41.56 7.61 14.08
C VAL A 190 41.98 8.83 13.26
N LEU A 191 41.33 9.06 12.11
CA LEU A 191 41.59 10.22 11.24
C LEU A 191 41.29 11.57 11.90
N ASP A 192 40.22 11.67 12.70
CA ASP A 192 39.89 12.89 13.45
C ASP A 192 40.91 13.19 14.56
N ARG A 193 41.51 12.14 15.16
CA ARG A 193 42.59 12.29 16.16
C ARG A 193 43.91 12.74 15.51
N GLU A 194 44.23 12.22 14.33
CA GLU A 194 45.39 12.64 13.55
C GLU A 194 45.24 14.08 13.02
N PHE A 195 44.03 14.44 12.55
CA PHE A 195 43.71 15.79 12.13
C PHE A 195 43.85 16.79 13.28
N ALA A 196 43.26 16.48 14.45
CA ALA A 196 43.38 17.29 15.66
C ALA A 196 44.84 17.53 16.08
N ALA A 197 45.68 16.49 16.07
CA ALA A 197 47.09 16.59 16.42
C ALA A 197 47.89 17.49 15.45
N ARG A 198 47.61 17.40 14.14
CA ARG A 198 48.27 18.22 13.12
C ARG A 198 47.84 19.69 13.16
N VAL A 199 46.58 19.96 13.46
CA VAL A 199 46.07 21.33 13.65
C VAL A 199 46.79 22.02 14.81
N THR A 200 47.01 21.30 15.91
CA THR A 200 47.76 21.83 17.07
C THR A 200 49.26 21.94 16.78
N GLU A 201 49.85 21.00 16.03
CA GLU A 201 51.28 21.01 15.68
C GLU A 201 51.66 22.15 14.72
N LYS A 202 50.75 22.50 13.80
CA LYS A 202 50.94 23.62 12.86
C LYS A 202 50.48 24.98 13.42
N GLU A 203 50.12 25.05 14.70
CA GLU A 203 49.59 26.25 15.38
C GLU A 203 48.36 26.88 14.68
N LEU A 204 47.59 26.09 13.93
CA LEU A 204 46.45 26.58 13.15
C LEU A 204 45.19 26.78 13.99
N ALA A 205 45.05 26.04 15.09
CA ALA A 205 44.04 26.26 16.12
C ALA A 205 44.56 25.77 17.48
N SER A 206 44.07 26.37 18.56
CA SER A 206 44.43 26.00 19.92
C SER A 206 43.79 24.68 20.36
N GLU A 207 44.41 24.00 21.33
CA GLU A 207 43.87 22.77 21.93
C GLU A 207 42.45 22.97 22.50
N ARG A 208 42.13 24.20 22.94
CA ARG A 208 40.79 24.58 23.42
C ARG A 208 39.77 24.63 22.28
N GLU A 209 40.11 25.19 21.13
CA GLU A 209 39.22 25.30 19.96
C GLU A 209 38.95 23.93 19.32
N VAL A 210 39.96 23.05 19.27
CA VAL A 210 39.80 21.66 18.83
C VAL A 210 38.85 20.90 19.77
N THR A 211 38.96 21.11 21.09
CA THR A 211 38.07 20.48 22.07
C THR A 211 36.62 20.96 21.94
N ILE A 212 36.41 22.23 21.60
CA ILE A 212 35.07 22.80 21.34
C ILE A 212 34.47 22.23 20.05
N ALA A 213 35.26 22.13 18.98
CA ALA A 213 34.82 21.55 17.73
C ALA A 213 34.47 20.05 17.86
N GLN A 214 35.23 19.29 18.65
CA GLN A 214 34.89 17.89 18.97
C GLN A 214 33.58 17.76 19.74
N ARG A 215 33.33 18.65 20.70
CA ARG A 215 32.07 18.64 21.47
C ARG A 215 30.87 18.94 20.57
N VAL A 216 31.00 19.88 19.64
CA VAL A 216 29.88 20.18 18.71
C VAL A 216 29.73 19.12 17.62
N GLN A 217 30.79 18.47 17.18
CA GLN A 217 30.69 17.28 16.32
C GLN A 217 29.91 16.17 17.03
N GLU A 218 30.15 15.94 18.33
CA GLU A 218 29.38 14.97 19.14
C GLU A 218 27.90 15.40 19.28
N GLU A 219 27.62 16.67 19.54
CA GLU A 219 26.24 17.19 19.65
C GLU A 219 25.46 17.20 18.33
N GLU A 220 26.11 17.50 17.20
CA GLU A 220 25.49 17.45 15.87
C GLU A 220 25.24 16.02 15.41
N PHE A 221 26.13 15.09 15.75
CA PHE A 221 25.92 13.66 15.51
C PHE A 221 24.69 13.15 16.28
N GLU A 222 24.53 13.53 17.56
CA GLU A 222 23.37 13.16 18.38
C GLU A 222 22.04 13.72 17.85
N LYS A 223 22.06 14.87 17.17
CA LYS A 223 20.85 15.53 16.64
C LYS A 223 20.50 15.08 15.21
N GLU A 224 21.47 14.91 14.33
CA GLU A 224 21.26 14.73 12.88
C GLU A 224 21.57 13.31 12.38
N ASN A 225 22.15 12.44 13.20
CA ASN A 225 22.53 11.06 12.83
C ASN A 225 23.41 10.97 11.55
N ARG A 226 24.20 12.02 11.26
CA ARG A 226 25.15 12.08 10.13
C ARG A 226 26.59 12.25 10.63
N LEU A 227 27.51 11.47 10.08
CA LEU A 227 28.95 11.59 10.35
C LEU A 227 29.51 12.80 9.58
N LYS A 228 29.75 13.91 10.28
CA LYS A 228 30.53 15.06 9.77
C LYS A 228 31.99 14.91 10.22
N ILE A 229 32.93 15.24 9.33
CA ILE A 229 34.38 15.16 9.62
C ILE A 229 34.78 16.35 10.49
N LEU A 230 35.69 16.17 11.44
CA LEU A 230 36.10 17.24 12.36
C LEU A 230 36.55 18.52 11.62
N GLY A 231 37.24 18.38 10.48
CA GLY A 231 37.67 19.50 9.66
C GLY A 231 36.53 20.34 9.05
N ASP A 232 35.37 19.74 8.73
CA ASP A 232 34.18 20.49 8.26
C ASP A 232 33.58 21.33 9.39
N VAL A 233 33.52 20.75 10.60
CA VAL A 233 33.00 21.41 11.80
C VAL A 233 33.90 22.59 12.19
N MET A 234 35.23 22.42 12.12
CA MET A 234 36.19 23.50 12.42
C MET A 234 36.12 24.66 11.43
N VAL A 235 35.88 24.39 10.14
CA VAL A 235 35.65 25.45 9.14
C VAL A 235 34.31 26.15 9.37
N THR A 236 33.25 25.39 9.66
CA THR A 236 31.92 25.95 9.94
C THR A 236 31.93 26.86 11.17
N MET A 237 32.80 26.56 12.15
CA MET A 237 33.01 27.38 13.35
C MET A 237 33.99 28.54 13.16
N GLY A 238 34.64 28.66 12.00
CA GLY A 238 35.62 29.70 11.72
C GLY A 238 36.97 29.52 12.42
N PHE A 239 37.27 28.35 12.99
CA PHE A 239 38.56 28.08 13.64
C PHE A 239 39.69 27.80 12.64
N ILE A 240 39.35 27.36 11.42
CA ILE A 240 40.29 27.07 10.33
C ILE A 240 39.63 27.54 9.02
N THR A 241 40.41 28.02 8.05
CA THR A 241 39.88 28.36 6.71
C THR A 241 39.75 27.13 5.82
N GLN A 242 38.90 27.20 4.78
CA GLN A 242 38.76 26.10 3.82
C GLN A 242 40.09 25.77 3.13
N ASP A 243 40.93 26.77 2.86
CA ASP A 243 42.27 26.58 2.27
C ASP A 243 43.25 25.87 3.23
N GLN A 244 43.23 26.22 4.52
CA GLN A 244 44.03 25.55 5.55
C GLN A 244 43.60 24.10 5.74
N LYS A 245 42.29 23.83 5.74
CA LYS A 245 41.72 22.47 5.75
C LYS A 245 42.16 21.68 4.53
N THR A 246 42.12 22.27 3.32
CA THR A 246 42.59 21.57 2.12
C THR A 246 44.08 21.29 2.15
N THR A 247 44.89 22.14 2.79
CA THR A 247 46.33 21.91 2.99
C THR A 247 46.57 20.70 3.90
N ILE A 248 45.83 20.60 5.02
CA ILE A 248 45.91 19.45 5.94
C ILE A 248 45.36 18.16 5.26
N LEU A 249 44.31 18.27 4.44
CA LEU A 249 43.75 17.15 3.69
C LEU A 249 44.62 16.71 2.51
N LYS A 250 45.36 17.62 1.86
CA LYS A 250 46.36 17.33 0.82
C LYS A 250 47.57 16.61 1.40
N ASP A 251 48.00 17.01 2.61
CA ASP A 251 49.02 16.29 3.37
C ASP A 251 48.55 14.89 3.79
N GLN A 252 47.23 14.69 3.99
CA GLN A 252 46.61 13.37 4.22
C GLN A 252 46.36 12.55 2.94
N ARG A 253 46.41 13.15 1.74
CA ARG A 253 46.10 12.50 0.45
C ARG A 253 47.20 12.73 -0.59
N ARG A 254 48.35 12.07 -0.44
CA ARG A 254 49.10 11.56 -1.60
C ARG A 254 48.63 10.15 -1.95
N SER A 255 47.52 10.09 -2.69
CA SER A 255 47.22 9.15 -3.79
C SER A 255 45.70 9.00 -4.00
N ASN A 256 45.30 9.13 -5.27
CA ASN A 256 44.05 8.68 -5.90
C ASN A 256 42.74 9.42 -5.61
N ASP A 257 42.46 10.37 -6.50
CA ASP A 257 41.65 10.16 -7.72
C ASP A 257 40.48 11.13 -7.91
N LYS A 258 40.38 11.57 -9.16
CA LYS A 258 39.55 12.62 -9.73
C LYS A 258 38.21 12.07 -10.21
N GLY A 259 37.20 12.93 -10.19
CA GLY A 259 36.11 12.95 -11.18
C GLY A 259 34.86 12.17 -10.81
N LYS A 260 33.69 12.82 -10.78
CA LYS A 260 32.93 13.20 -11.99
C LYS A 260 31.72 14.05 -11.62
N ASP A 261 31.50 15.05 -12.45
CA ASP A 261 30.34 15.94 -12.49
C ASP A 261 29.02 15.20 -12.75
N SER A 262 27.95 15.70 -12.13
CA SER A 262 26.57 15.45 -12.49
C SER A 262 26.02 16.68 -13.21
N THR A 263 25.72 16.54 -14.50
CA THR A 263 25.05 17.55 -15.31
C THR A 263 23.56 17.57 -14.98
N GLU A 264 23.05 18.70 -14.49
CA GLU A 264 21.64 18.99 -14.36
C GLU A 264 21.07 19.36 -15.74
N SER A 265 19.96 18.75 -16.12
CA SER A 265 19.19 19.11 -17.32
C SER A 265 17.94 19.88 -16.93
N GLU A 266 17.75 20.99 -17.64
CA GLU A 266 16.76 22.05 -17.47
C GLU A 266 15.30 21.57 -17.57
N GLU A 267 14.47 22.00 -16.60
CA GLU A 267 13.02 21.82 -16.59
C GLU A 267 12.35 22.90 -17.46
N THR A 268 11.48 22.49 -18.38
CA THR A 268 10.58 23.40 -19.10
C THR A 268 9.18 23.38 -18.48
N ASP A 269 8.73 24.59 -18.14
CA ASP A 269 7.50 24.93 -17.43
C ASP A 269 6.25 24.65 -18.27
N SER A 270 5.77 23.42 -18.20
CA SER A 270 4.39 23.08 -18.54
C SER A 270 3.90 22.09 -17.49
N GLY A 271 2.74 22.33 -16.87
CA GLY A 271 2.17 21.46 -15.81
C GLY A 271 1.83 20.03 -16.25
N LEU A 272 2.35 19.59 -17.39
CA LEU A 272 2.22 18.30 -18.04
C LEU A 272 3.61 17.67 -18.16
N GLU A 273 3.90 16.66 -17.35
CA GLU A 273 5.13 15.88 -17.45
C GLU A 273 4.87 14.61 -18.26
N VAL A 274 5.71 14.31 -19.25
CA VAL A 274 5.64 13.07 -20.05
C VAL A 274 6.75 12.12 -19.60
N ILE A 275 6.35 10.97 -19.06
CA ILE A 275 7.26 9.93 -18.59
C ILE A 275 7.28 8.81 -19.63
N VAL A 276 8.42 8.66 -20.31
CA VAL A 276 8.66 7.57 -21.26
C VAL A 276 9.28 6.38 -20.54
N SER A 277 8.76 5.18 -20.79
CA SER A 277 9.31 3.96 -20.20
C SER A 277 10.73 3.65 -20.71
N PRO A 278 11.57 2.94 -19.94
CA PRO A 278 12.95 2.59 -20.35
C PRO A 278 13.01 1.77 -21.65
N ASP A 279 11.95 1.00 -21.93
CA ASP A 279 11.82 0.22 -23.16
C ASP A 279 11.41 1.07 -24.39
N LYS A 280 11.11 2.36 -24.20
CA LYS A 280 10.59 3.30 -25.21
C LYS A 280 9.29 2.83 -25.89
N MET A 281 8.55 1.93 -25.25
CA MET A 281 7.32 1.37 -25.81
C MET A 281 6.05 2.04 -25.29
N THR A 282 6.13 2.76 -24.17
CA THR A 282 4.99 3.44 -23.55
C THR A 282 5.34 4.85 -23.10
N ALA A 283 4.42 5.78 -23.28
CA ALA A 283 4.46 7.11 -22.71
C ALA A 283 3.28 7.30 -21.76
N ARG A 284 3.59 7.73 -20.54
CA ARG A 284 2.61 8.13 -19.53
C ARG A 284 2.63 9.63 -19.38
N VAL A 285 1.46 10.22 -19.15
CA VAL A 285 1.31 11.65 -18.91
C VAL A 285 0.97 11.82 -17.44
N LYS A 286 1.62 12.80 -16.81
CA LYS A 286 1.34 13.24 -15.45
C LYS A 286 0.92 14.71 -15.46
N ILE A 287 -0.27 14.97 -14.95
CA ILE A 287 -0.85 16.31 -14.86
C ILE A 287 -0.63 16.82 -13.44
N HIS A 288 0.23 17.83 -13.29
CA HIS A 288 0.39 18.54 -12.02
C HIS A 288 -0.78 19.52 -11.87
N LYS A 289 -1.58 19.39 -10.81
CA LYS A 289 -2.60 20.39 -10.49
C LYS A 289 -1.88 21.73 -10.26
N PRO A 290 -2.30 22.83 -10.92
CA PRO A 290 -1.74 24.14 -10.60
C PRO A 290 -2.01 24.43 -9.11
N ASN A 291 -0.96 24.87 -8.41
CA ASN A 291 -1.03 25.21 -6.99
C ASN A 291 -2.18 26.20 -6.75
N LEU A 292 -3.15 25.82 -5.91
CA LEU A 292 -4.09 26.80 -5.34
C LEU A 292 -3.29 27.79 -4.46
N PRO A 293 -3.41 29.11 -4.65
CA PRO A 293 -2.90 30.06 -3.67
C PRO A 293 -3.70 29.96 -2.35
N LYS A 294 -3.02 30.34 -1.26
CA LYS A 294 -3.41 30.20 0.16
C LYS A 294 -4.83 30.71 0.50
N PRO A 295 -5.45 30.20 1.59
CA PRO A 295 -6.84 30.44 1.93
C PRO A 295 -6.99 31.70 2.80
N ASP A 296 -6.95 32.89 2.20
CA ASP A 296 -7.36 34.13 2.87
C ASP A 296 -8.09 35.02 1.88
N LEU A 297 -9.41 34.85 1.76
CA LEU A 297 -10.44 35.87 1.42
C LEU A 297 -11.80 35.18 1.11
N PRO A 298 -12.94 35.86 1.37
CA PRO A 298 -14.21 35.21 1.68
C PRO A 298 -14.92 34.63 0.45
N LYS A 299 -15.61 33.52 0.72
CA LYS A 299 -16.49 32.76 -0.18
C LYS A 299 -17.49 33.66 -0.90
N THR A 300 -17.18 34.06 -2.13
CA THR A 300 -18.18 34.47 -3.11
C THR A 300 -17.73 34.01 -4.49
N SER A 301 -18.57 33.19 -5.14
CA SER A 301 -18.50 32.78 -6.55
C SER A 301 -17.17 32.18 -7.04
N LEU A 302 -16.96 30.89 -6.72
CA LEU A 302 -16.11 30.02 -7.55
C LEU A 302 -16.76 29.90 -8.94
N PRO A 303 -16.09 30.25 -10.05
CA PRO A 303 -16.53 29.77 -11.35
C PRO A 303 -16.26 28.27 -11.40
N GLN A 304 -17.34 27.50 -11.41
CA GLN A 304 -17.34 26.13 -11.86
C GLN A 304 -16.76 26.08 -13.28
N THR A 305 -16.06 24.99 -13.61
CA THR A 305 -15.74 24.54 -14.98
C THR A 305 -14.55 25.22 -15.66
N ILE A 306 -13.32 24.80 -15.31
CA ILE A 306 -12.26 24.72 -16.33
C ILE A 306 -12.64 23.51 -17.18
N VAL A 307 -13.14 23.79 -18.37
CA VAL A 307 -13.71 22.81 -19.30
C VAL A 307 -12.62 21.78 -19.69
N PRO A 308 -12.84 20.46 -19.55
CA PRO A 308 -11.87 19.43 -19.92
C PRO A 308 -11.68 19.24 -21.44
N GLN A 309 -12.39 20.01 -22.27
CA GLN A 309 -12.39 19.93 -23.74
C GLN A 309 -11.11 20.48 -24.39
N THR A 310 -10.41 21.42 -23.74
CA THR A 310 -9.24 22.11 -24.32
C THR A 310 -7.91 21.38 -24.10
N ILE A 311 -7.90 20.34 -23.25
CA ILE A 311 -6.67 19.68 -22.79
C ILE A 311 -6.18 18.61 -23.77
N VAL A 312 -7.07 17.87 -24.45
CA VAL A 312 -6.66 16.79 -25.37
C VAL A 312 -5.82 17.29 -26.56
N PRO A 313 -6.18 18.40 -27.24
CA PRO A 313 -5.35 18.95 -28.30
C PRO A 313 -3.99 19.46 -27.79
N GLN A 314 -3.96 20.07 -26.60
CA GLN A 314 -2.71 20.48 -25.94
C GLN A 314 -1.84 19.27 -25.59
N LEU A 315 -2.46 18.19 -25.12
CA LEU A 315 -1.76 16.95 -24.79
C LEU A 315 -1.08 16.35 -26.02
N LYS A 316 -1.78 16.28 -27.14
CA LYS A 316 -1.20 15.81 -28.41
C LYS A 316 -0.04 16.69 -28.88
N ALA A 317 -0.14 18.01 -28.70
CA ALA A 317 0.95 18.93 -29.03
C ALA A 317 2.18 18.68 -28.13
N VAL A 318 1.99 18.46 -26.83
CA VAL A 318 3.08 18.12 -25.89
C VAL A 318 3.70 16.77 -26.24
N LEU A 319 2.90 15.75 -26.56
CA LEU A 319 3.40 14.44 -26.99
C LEU A 319 4.23 14.56 -28.28
N ALA A 320 3.74 15.32 -29.27
CA ALA A 320 4.45 15.58 -30.50
C ALA A 320 5.77 16.35 -30.27
N ALA A 321 5.78 17.33 -29.35
CA ALA A 321 7.00 18.06 -28.96
C ALA A 321 8.05 17.13 -28.32
N HIS A 322 7.61 16.08 -27.61
CA HIS A 322 8.49 15.03 -27.09
C HIS A 322 8.88 13.97 -28.13
N GLY A 323 8.49 14.14 -29.41
CA GLY A 323 8.79 13.23 -30.51
C GLY A 323 7.91 11.97 -30.55
N ILE A 324 6.86 11.89 -29.73
CA ILE A 324 5.93 10.76 -29.72
C ILE A 324 4.94 10.94 -30.86
N THR A 325 5.11 10.14 -31.92
CA THR A 325 4.32 10.24 -33.15
C THR A 325 3.48 8.99 -33.41
N ASN A 326 3.79 7.88 -32.74
CA ASN A 326 3.20 6.58 -33.00
C ASN A 326 2.53 5.99 -31.76
N GLY A 327 1.38 5.34 -31.96
CA GLY A 327 0.67 4.64 -30.89
C GLY A 327 -0.09 5.53 -29.90
N ILE A 328 -0.43 6.76 -30.27
CA ILE A 328 -1.24 7.65 -29.41
C ILE A 328 -2.67 7.10 -29.32
N TYR A 329 -3.22 6.99 -28.10
CA TYR A 329 -4.58 6.48 -27.90
C TYR A 329 -5.65 7.43 -28.46
N SER A 330 -6.85 6.88 -28.68
CA SER A 330 -8.00 7.62 -29.20
C SER A 330 -8.36 8.81 -28.30
N ASP A 331 -8.85 9.88 -28.92
CA ASP A 331 -9.20 11.11 -28.20
C ASP A 331 -10.30 10.86 -27.17
N ALA A 332 -11.21 9.92 -27.45
CA ALA A 332 -12.26 9.49 -26.54
C ALA A 332 -11.71 8.82 -25.28
N LEU A 333 -10.63 8.04 -25.40
CA LEU A 333 -9.96 7.43 -24.27
C LEU A 333 -9.24 8.48 -23.42
N LEU A 334 -8.47 9.36 -24.06
CA LEU A 334 -7.75 10.44 -23.39
C LEU A 334 -8.73 11.39 -22.66
N GLN A 335 -9.82 11.77 -23.32
CA GLN A 335 -10.88 12.58 -22.73
C GLN A 335 -11.56 11.86 -21.56
N GLY A 336 -11.82 10.55 -21.71
CA GLY A 336 -12.40 9.74 -20.63
C GLY A 336 -11.51 9.67 -19.38
N GLN A 337 -10.19 9.58 -19.54
CA GLN A 337 -9.24 9.64 -18.43
C GLN A 337 -9.30 10.99 -17.69
N LEU A 338 -9.33 12.08 -18.46
CA LEU A 338 -9.45 13.44 -17.93
C LEU A 338 -10.78 13.64 -17.19
N ASN A 339 -11.89 13.19 -17.77
CA ASN A 339 -13.22 13.29 -17.16
C ASN A 339 -13.33 12.51 -15.83
N LYS A 340 -12.62 11.37 -15.71
CA LYS A 340 -12.54 10.62 -14.44
C LYS A 340 -11.60 11.27 -13.40
N GLY A 341 -10.86 12.32 -13.77
CA GLY A 341 -9.94 13.03 -12.89
C GLY A 341 -8.61 12.30 -12.64
N ASN A 342 -8.22 11.39 -13.53
CA ASN A 342 -6.96 10.66 -13.41
C ASN A 342 -5.78 11.60 -13.71
N LEU A 343 -4.88 11.75 -12.74
CA LEU A 343 -3.70 12.63 -12.85
C LEU A 343 -2.54 11.96 -13.57
N GLU A 344 -2.53 10.63 -13.63
CA GLU A 344 -1.50 9.84 -14.31
C GLU A 344 -2.14 8.73 -15.13
N PHE A 345 -1.92 8.72 -16.43
CA PHE A 345 -2.46 7.69 -17.33
C PHE A 345 -1.55 7.45 -18.54
N PRO A 346 -1.59 6.25 -19.15
CA PRO A 346 -0.84 5.98 -20.38
C PRO A 346 -1.50 6.73 -21.55
N ALA A 347 -0.72 7.50 -22.30
CA ALA A 347 -1.23 8.34 -23.40
C ALA A 347 -0.83 7.83 -24.78
N ALA A 348 0.32 7.15 -24.88
CA ALA A 348 0.75 6.49 -26.11
C ALA A 348 1.47 5.18 -25.82
N ARG A 349 1.31 4.21 -26.72
CA ARG A 349 1.99 2.92 -26.69
C ARG A 349 2.09 2.35 -28.09
N SER A 350 3.25 1.77 -28.42
CA SER A 350 3.42 1.04 -29.67
C SER A 350 2.57 -0.23 -29.70
N ASP A 351 1.82 -0.42 -30.78
CA ASP A 351 1.00 -1.62 -31.03
C ASP A 351 1.90 -2.81 -31.37
N VAL A 352 1.91 -3.80 -30.47
CA VAL A 352 2.76 -5.00 -30.59
C VAL A 352 1.94 -6.25 -30.92
N SER A 353 0.67 -6.35 -30.50
CA SER A 353 -0.04 -7.65 -30.54
C SER A 353 -0.61 -8.01 -31.92
N SER A 354 -1.13 -7.05 -32.68
CA SER A 354 -1.59 -7.27 -34.07
C SER A 354 -0.47 -7.70 -35.00
N LYS A 355 0.72 -7.10 -34.85
CA LYS A 355 1.93 -7.49 -35.58
C LYS A 355 2.48 -8.84 -35.09
N LEU A 356 2.40 -9.13 -33.79
CA LEU A 356 2.72 -10.46 -33.24
C LEU A 356 1.82 -11.54 -33.84
N MET A 357 0.52 -11.29 -34.00
CA MET A 357 -0.41 -12.24 -34.63
C MET A 357 -0.03 -12.52 -36.09
N GLN A 358 0.29 -11.46 -36.85
CA GLN A 358 0.72 -11.59 -38.25
C GLN A 358 2.05 -12.35 -38.38
N ALA A 359 2.99 -12.18 -37.45
CA ALA A 359 4.28 -12.85 -37.55
C ALA A 359 4.38 -14.23 -36.89
N MET A 360 3.42 -14.61 -36.04
CA MET A 360 3.32 -15.99 -35.60
C MET A 360 2.77 -16.91 -36.72
N ASN A 361 2.29 -16.38 -37.86
CA ASN A 361 1.69 -17.15 -38.96
C ASN A 361 0.75 -18.25 -38.44
N LEU A 362 -0.13 -17.87 -37.51
CA LEU A 362 -1.09 -18.76 -36.88
C LEU A 362 -2.34 -18.85 -37.75
N GLU A 363 -2.56 -20.01 -38.34
CA GLU A 363 -3.83 -20.32 -38.96
C GLU A 363 -4.79 -20.81 -37.88
N PHE A 364 -5.92 -20.12 -37.75
CA PHE A 364 -7.02 -20.52 -36.87
C PHE A 364 -7.97 -21.42 -37.65
N TYR A 365 -8.19 -22.62 -37.13
CA TYR A 365 -9.10 -23.62 -37.66
C TYR A 365 -10.39 -23.68 -36.84
N LEU A 366 -10.89 -22.54 -36.38
CA LEU A 366 -12.10 -22.47 -35.54
C LEU A 366 -13.35 -22.89 -36.34
N GLU A 367 -13.39 -22.59 -37.64
CA GLU A 367 -14.56 -22.80 -38.51
C GLU A 367 -14.46 -24.06 -39.39
N THR A 368 -13.29 -24.72 -39.43
CA THR A 368 -13.08 -25.92 -40.26
C THR A 368 -13.45 -27.20 -39.50
N ASN A 369 -13.90 -28.25 -40.17
CA ASN A 369 -14.25 -29.54 -39.53
C ASN A 369 -15.24 -29.43 -38.35
N LEU A 370 -16.15 -28.46 -38.41
CA LEU A 370 -17.24 -28.36 -37.45
C LEU A 370 -18.30 -29.44 -37.75
N THR A 371 -18.87 -30.00 -36.68
CA THR A 371 -20.12 -30.78 -36.81
C THR A 371 -21.28 -29.88 -37.25
N GLU A 372 -22.41 -30.46 -37.65
CA GLU A 372 -23.64 -29.70 -37.99
C GLU A 372 -24.12 -28.75 -36.88
N ARG A 373 -23.70 -29.00 -35.63
CA ARG A 373 -23.98 -28.17 -34.45
C ARG A 373 -22.91 -27.12 -34.14
N GLY A 374 -21.88 -27.00 -34.97
CA GLY A 374 -20.78 -26.06 -34.76
C GLY A 374 -19.76 -26.50 -33.70
N GLU A 375 -19.67 -27.80 -33.39
CA GLU A 375 -18.75 -28.35 -32.38
C GLU A 375 -17.51 -28.99 -33.02
N LYS A 376 -16.36 -28.87 -32.33
CA LYS A 376 -15.12 -29.61 -32.59
C LYS A 376 -15.07 -30.86 -31.72
N LYS A 377 -14.55 -31.96 -32.25
CA LYS A 377 -14.32 -33.18 -31.49
C LYS A 377 -13.00 -33.09 -30.71
N LYS A 378 -12.93 -33.84 -29.62
CA LYS A 378 -11.68 -34.04 -28.87
C LYS A 378 -10.57 -34.53 -29.81
N GLY A 379 -9.43 -33.83 -29.82
CA GLY A 379 -8.27 -34.10 -30.66
C GLY A 379 -8.13 -33.19 -31.88
N ASP A 380 -9.19 -32.46 -32.25
CA ASP A 380 -9.16 -31.58 -33.42
C ASP A 380 -8.21 -30.39 -33.22
N GLN A 381 -7.58 -29.96 -34.30
CA GLN A 381 -6.72 -28.77 -34.30
C GLN A 381 -7.56 -27.50 -34.30
N LEU A 382 -7.18 -26.55 -33.43
CA LEU A 382 -7.77 -25.21 -33.33
C LEU A 382 -6.85 -24.14 -33.92
N ALA A 383 -5.55 -24.30 -33.75
CA ALA A 383 -4.55 -23.40 -34.33
C ALA A 383 -3.28 -24.17 -34.67
N LYS A 384 -2.61 -23.78 -35.77
CA LYS A 384 -1.31 -24.31 -36.17
C LYS A 384 -0.41 -23.19 -36.63
N GLN A 385 0.84 -23.22 -36.17
CA GLN A 385 1.90 -22.33 -36.63
C GLN A 385 2.58 -22.94 -37.86
N GLN A 386 2.57 -22.24 -39.00
CA GLN A 386 3.13 -22.79 -40.24
C GLN A 386 4.66 -22.63 -40.38
N THR A 387 5.25 -21.57 -39.81
CA THR A 387 6.68 -21.26 -39.96
C THR A 387 7.31 -20.77 -38.64
N PRO A 388 8.63 -20.92 -38.44
CA PRO A 388 9.31 -20.27 -37.32
C PRO A 388 9.07 -18.76 -37.40
N PRO A 389 8.88 -18.08 -36.26
CA PRO A 389 8.50 -16.68 -36.28
C PRO A 389 9.66 -15.84 -36.82
N ASN A 390 9.40 -15.05 -37.86
CA ASN A 390 10.37 -14.06 -38.33
C ASN A 390 10.59 -13.00 -37.23
N PRO A 391 11.81 -12.42 -37.12
CA PRO A 391 12.06 -11.32 -36.20
C PRO A 391 11.10 -10.16 -36.50
N LEU A 392 10.38 -9.70 -35.47
CA LEU A 392 9.36 -8.68 -35.62
C LEU A 392 10.01 -7.30 -35.64
N ILE A 393 9.85 -6.56 -36.73
CA ILE A 393 10.18 -5.13 -36.75
C ILE A 393 8.99 -4.38 -36.14
N ILE A 394 9.16 -3.92 -34.91
CA ILE A 394 8.17 -3.12 -34.20
C ILE A 394 8.66 -1.68 -34.18
N LYS A 395 7.78 -0.75 -34.54
CA LYS A 395 8.07 0.67 -34.42
C LYS A 395 7.92 1.08 -32.96
N ASP A 396 8.91 1.73 -32.37
CA ASP A 396 8.75 2.37 -31.06
C ASP A 396 7.72 3.52 -31.12
N ILE A 397 7.43 4.15 -29.98
CA ILE A 397 6.51 5.30 -29.91
C ILE A 397 7.01 6.54 -30.67
N PHE A 398 8.31 6.57 -31.01
CA PHE A 398 8.97 7.62 -31.78
C PHE A 398 8.99 7.32 -33.29
N GLY A 399 8.57 6.11 -33.70
CA GLY A 399 8.53 5.66 -35.10
C GLY A 399 9.78 4.90 -35.57
N ASN A 400 10.76 4.63 -34.70
CA ASN A 400 11.96 3.87 -35.05
C ASN A 400 11.72 2.37 -35.01
N ASP A 401 12.25 1.67 -36.01
CA ASP A 401 12.18 0.21 -36.11
C ASP A 401 13.07 -0.48 -35.05
N ARG A 402 12.49 -1.38 -34.27
CA ARG A 402 13.17 -2.27 -33.32
C ARG A 402 12.87 -3.72 -33.65
N ASN A 403 13.92 -4.53 -33.73
CA ASN A 403 13.77 -5.98 -33.79
C ASN A 403 13.39 -6.51 -32.40
N GLN A 404 12.23 -7.13 -32.31
CA GLN A 404 11.81 -7.90 -31.15
C GLN A 404 11.76 -9.39 -31.52
N GLU A 405 12.38 -10.22 -30.67
CA GLU A 405 12.21 -11.66 -30.74
C GLU A 405 10.75 -12.01 -30.41
N CYS A 406 10.10 -12.76 -31.29
CA CYS A 406 8.70 -13.19 -31.13
C CYS A 406 8.60 -14.23 -30.02
N GLY A 407 8.58 -13.75 -28.78
CA GLY A 407 8.78 -14.58 -27.59
C GLY A 407 7.54 -14.68 -26.71
N LYS A 408 6.40 -15.14 -27.25
CA LYS A 408 5.36 -15.72 -26.38
C LYS A 408 5.06 -17.14 -26.83
N PRO A 409 5.26 -18.15 -25.97
CA PRO A 409 4.89 -19.52 -26.28
C PRO A 409 3.37 -19.59 -26.50
N LEU A 410 2.95 -20.44 -27.45
CA LEU A 410 1.54 -20.80 -27.71
C LEU A 410 0.80 -21.27 -26.45
N ASP A 411 1.53 -21.69 -25.41
CA ASP A 411 1.01 -22.11 -24.10
C ASP A 411 0.16 -21.03 -23.42
N ASN A 412 0.56 -19.75 -23.51
CA ASN A 412 -0.21 -18.64 -22.90
C ASN A 412 -1.55 -18.37 -23.60
N ARG A 413 -1.81 -18.99 -24.75
CA ARG A 413 -3.07 -18.89 -25.52
C ARG A 413 -4.01 -20.08 -25.30
N CYS A 414 -3.60 -21.09 -24.54
CA CYS A 414 -4.46 -22.23 -24.22
C CYS A 414 -5.47 -21.85 -23.12
N GLY A 415 -6.76 -21.79 -23.47
CA GLY A 415 -7.87 -21.66 -22.54
C GLY A 415 -8.46 -23.02 -22.12
N SER A 416 -9.56 -22.98 -21.36
CA SER A 416 -10.24 -24.19 -20.89
C SER A 416 -10.68 -25.07 -22.08
N GLY A 417 -10.47 -26.38 -21.95
CA GLY A 417 -10.79 -27.35 -23.00
C GLY A 417 -9.75 -27.46 -24.13
N THR A 418 -8.63 -26.74 -24.05
CA THR A 418 -7.55 -26.78 -25.05
C THR A 418 -6.21 -27.20 -24.44
N ARG A 419 -5.30 -27.72 -25.28
CA ARG A 419 -3.93 -28.07 -24.89
C ARG A 419 -2.98 -27.86 -26.07
N LEU A 420 -1.72 -27.58 -25.78
CA LEU A 420 -0.65 -27.62 -26.76
C LEU A 420 -0.49 -29.03 -27.38
N SER A 421 -0.26 -29.09 -28.69
CA SER A 421 0.13 -30.31 -29.41
C SER A 421 1.47 -30.82 -28.89
N ARG A 422 1.73 -32.13 -29.05
CA ARG A 422 3.00 -32.76 -28.62
C ARG A 422 4.22 -32.11 -29.28
N ASP A 423 4.05 -31.62 -30.51
CA ASP A 423 5.11 -31.00 -31.29
C ASP A 423 5.36 -29.54 -30.89
N GLY A 424 4.50 -28.95 -30.05
CA GLY A 424 4.61 -27.55 -29.60
C GLY A 424 4.20 -26.48 -30.61
N VAL A 425 3.82 -26.88 -31.82
CA VAL A 425 3.55 -26.00 -32.98
C VAL A 425 2.05 -25.69 -33.16
N GLY A 426 1.16 -26.28 -32.36
CA GLY A 426 -0.28 -26.08 -32.51
C GLY A 426 -1.08 -26.28 -31.23
N ILE A 427 -2.34 -25.86 -31.25
CA ILE A 427 -3.30 -25.99 -30.14
C ILE A 427 -4.39 -26.96 -30.57
N ILE A 428 -4.67 -27.96 -29.73
CA ILE A 428 -5.64 -29.03 -29.97
C ILE A 428 -6.76 -29.04 -28.92
N ALA A 429 -7.89 -29.60 -29.31
CA ALA A 429 -9.07 -29.81 -28.48
C ALA A 429 -8.86 -30.93 -27.46
N THR A 430 -9.10 -30.65 -26.17
CA THR A 430 -9.08 -31.67 -25.10
C THR A 430 -10.47 -32.22 -24.80
N LYS A 431 -11.51 -31.43 -25.09
CA LYS A 431 -12.93 -31.80 -24.95
C LYS A 431 -13.65 -31.58 -26.29
N THR A 432 -14.81 -32.20 -26.43
CA THR A 432 -15.75 -31.90 -27.52
C THR A 432 -16.60 -30.70 -27.12
N GLY A 433 -16.81 -29.76 -28.03
CA GLY A 433 -17.63 -28.57 -27.78
C GLY A 433 -17.43 -27.46 -28.81
N VAL A 434 -18.04 -26.31 -28.55
CA VAL A 434 -17.97 -25.14 -29.45
C VAL A 434 -16.66 -24.40 -29.24
N PRO A 435 -15.83 -24.22 -30.28
CA PRO A 435 -14.59 -23.48 -30.15
C PRO A 435 -14.87 -21.97 -30.12
N SER A 436 -14.17 -21.22 -29.26
CA SER A 436 -14.27 -19.76 -29.19
C SER A 436 -12.91 -19.12 -28.96
N SER A 437 -12.78 -17.85 -29.35
CA SER A 437 -11.61 -17.03 -29.03
C SER A 437 -12.03 -15.87 -28.14
N SER A 438 -11.29 -15.68 -27.05
CA SER A 438 -11.44 -14.51 -26.18
C SER A 438 -10.73 -13.29 -26.74
N ILE A 439 -11.09 -12.11 -26.23
CA ILE A 439 -10.41 -10.83 -26.53
C ILE A 439 -8.94 -10.84 -26.07
N GLU A 440 -8.61 -11.66 -25.06
CA GLU A 440 -7.23 -11.88 -24.62
C GLU A 440 -6.41 -12.74 -25.62
N GLY A 441 -7.02 -13.23 -26.71
CA GLY A 441 -6.37 -14.08 -27.71
C GLY A 441 -6.16 -15.53 -27.26
N LYS A 442 -6.88 -15.96 -26.21
CA LYS A 442 -6.93 -17.35 -25.74
C LYS A 442 -8.05 -18.12 -26.42
N LEU A 443 -7.76 -19.37 -26.77
CA LEU A 443 -8.69 -20.29 -27.40
C LEU A 443 -9.37 -21.17 -26.35
N PHE A 444 -10.68 -21.31 -26.44
CA PHE A 444 -11.49 -22.14 -25.56
C PHE A 444 -12.27 -23.17 -26.36
N ILE A 445 -12.62 -24.27 -25.69
CA ILE A 445 -13.68 -25.15 -26.14
C ILE A 445 -14.72 -25.24 -25.04
N HIS A 446 -15.95 -24.87 -25.40
CA HIS A 446 -17.08 -24.84 -24.50
C HIS A 446 -17.93 -26.10 -24.69
N PRO A 447 -17.90 -27.07 -23.76
CA PRO A 447 -18.82 -28.19 -23.78
C PRO A 447 -20.26 -27.68 -23.56
N ILE A 448 -21.24 -28.29 -24.21
CA ILE A 448 -22.65 -27.91 -24.08
C ILE A 448 -23.28 -28.70 -22.94
N ILE A 449 -23.91 -28.00 -22.00
CA ILE A 449 -24.63 -28.58 -20.86
C ILE A 449 -26.07 -28.10 -20.92
N HIS A 450 -26.99 -29.06 -20.99
CA HIS A 450 -28.43 -28.79 -20.94
C HIS A 450 -28.96 -29.08 -19.54
N VAL A 451 -29.59 -28.06 -18.93
CA VAL A 451 -30.29 -28.18 -17.66
C VAL A 451 -31.78 -28.03 -17.93
N LEU A 452 -32.52 -29.11 -17.76
CA LEU A 452 -33.96 -29.20 -18.07
C LEU A 452 -34.86 -28.64 -16.96
N GLU A 453 -34.28 -28.10 -15.88
CA GLU A 453 -34.98 -27.48 -14.75
C GLU A 453 -34.29 -26.16 -14.35
N ASP A 454 -34.65 -25.64 -13.17
CA ASP A 454 -34.02 -24.47 -12.56
C ASP A 454 -32.61 -24.81 -12.05
N ALA A 455 -31.62 -23.98 -12.41
CA ALA A 455 -30.24 -24.15 -11.99
C ALA A 455 -30.03 -23.53 -10.59
N ASP A 456 -30.46 -24.29 -9.58
CA ASP A 456 -30.45 -23.91 -8.16
C ASP A 456 -29.30 -24.56 -7.36
N LEU A 457 -29.26 -24.28 -6.05
CA LEU A 457 -28.35 -24.89 -5.08
C LEU A 457 -28.30 -26.43 -5.17
N ARG A 458 -29.39 -27.08 -5.62
CA ARG A 458 -29.50 -28.54 -5.78
C ARG A 458 -28.51 -29.10 -6.81
N TYR A 459 -28.22 -28.36 -7.87
CA TYR A 459 -27.31 -28.81 -8.93
C TYR A 459 -25.83 -28.66 -8.57
N GLY A 460 -25.52 -27.91 -7.50
CA GLY A 460 -24.15 -27.57 -7.16
C GLY A 460 -23.50 -26.60 -8.16
N PRO A 461 -22.17 -26.42 -8.10
CA PRO A 461 -21.47 -25.53 -9.02
C PRO A 461 -21.46 -26.11 -10.45
N LEU A 462 -21.89 -25.29 -11.41
CA LEU A 462 -21.86 -25.63 -12.84
C LEU A 462 -20.42 -25.67 -13.37
N GLU A 463 -20.19 -26.43 -14.44
CA GLU A 463 -18.87 -26.55 -15.05
C GLU A 463 -18.39 -25.21 -15.62
N ALA A 464 -17.19 -24.79 -15.21
CA ALA A 464 -16.57 -23.55 -15.65
C ALA A 464 -16.30 -23.56 -17.17
N TYR A 465 -16.67 -22.47 -17.84
CA TYR A 465 -16.53 -22.28 -19.28
C TYR A 465 -17.32 -23.30 -20.12
N ALA A 466 -18.41 -23.85 -19.60
CA ALA A 466 -19.37 -24.60 -20.42
C ALA A 466 -20.39 -23.66 -21.08
N ASN A 467 -20.96 -24.07 -22.21
CA ASN A 467 -22.14 -23.46 -22.79
C ASN A 467 -23.37 -23.99 -22.05
N LEU A 468 -24.05 -23.12 -21.32
CA LEU A 468 -25.16 -23.48 -20.45
C LEU A 468 -26.49 -23.21 -21.17
N SER A 469 -27.32 -24.24 -21.29
CA SER A 469 -28.67 -24.15 -21.83
C SER A 469 -29.66 -24.60 -20.75
N ILE A 470 -30.17 -23.63 -20.00
CA ILE A 470 -31.05 -23.82 -18.85
C ILE A 470 -32.48 -23.48 -19.29
N SER A 471 -33.40 -24.43 -19.15
CA SER A 471 -34.81 -24.20 -19.49
C SER A 471 -35.57 -23.40 -18.42
N GLY A 472 -35.07 -23.44 -17.17
CA GLY A 472 -35.62 -22.73 -16.02
C GLY A 472 -34.89 -21.43 -15.67
N VAL A 473 -34.96 -21.08 -14.38
CA VAL A 473 -34.30 -19.92 -13.78
C VAL A 473 -32.86 -20.28 -13.42
N LEU A 474 -31.92 -19.38 -13.74
CA LEU A 474 -30.54 -19.44 -13.26
C LEU A 474 -30.44 -18.60 -11.98
N THR A 475 -30.23 -19.25 -10.84
CA THR A 475 -30.06 -18.54 -9.57
C THR A 475 -28.59 -18.35 -9.19
N GLY A 476 -28.31 -17.26 -8.48
CA GLY A 476 -26.96 -16.86 -8.07
C GLY A 476 -26.35 -17.62 -6.90
N ALA A 477 -26.73 -18.88 -6.66
CA ALA A 477 -26.22 -19.66 -5.53
C ALA A 477 -24.69 -19.81 -5.55
N TYR A 478 -24.10 -19.87 -6.75
CA TYR A 478 -22.66 -19.97 -6.98
C TYR A 478 -22.21 -18.94 -8.03
N PRO A 479 -20.95 -18.47 -7.99
CA PRO A 479 -20.39 -17.67 -9.08
C PRO A 479 -20.29 -18.53 -10.35
N ILE A 480 -20.78 -18.00 -11.47
CA ILE A 480 -20.89 -18.75 -12.73
C ILE A 480 -19.86 -18.20 -13.72
N THR A 481 -18.99 -19.08 -14.21
CA THR A 481 -18.11 -18.81 -15.35
C THR A 481 -18.57 -19.67 -16.53
N ALA A 482 -18.94 -19.04 -17.64
CA ALA A 482 -19.55 -19.75 -18.77
C ALA A 482 -18.91 -19.36 -20.11
N GLY A 483 -19.08 -20.24 -21.10
CA GLY A 483 -18.91 -19.91 -22.51
C GLY A 483 -20.04 -18.98 -22.92
N SER A 484 -21.18 -19.54 -23.30
CA SER A 484 -22.44 -18.81 -23.53
C SER A 484 -23.52 -19.29 -22.57
N ILE A 485 -24.47 -18.42 -22.24
CA ILE A 485 -25.59 -18.75 -21.34
C ILE A 485 -26.90 -18.51 -22.07
N LYS A 486 -27.77 -19.51 -22.09
CA LYS A 486 -29.17 -19.39 -22.43
C LYS A 486 -29.99 -19.85 -21.22
N ALA A 487 -30.81 -18.96 -20.69
CA ALA A 487 -31.71 -19.23 -19.57
C ALA A 487 -33.09 -18.62 -19.82
N ARG A 488 -34.12 -19.11 -19.14
CA ARG A 488 -35.43 -18.44 -19.18
C ARG A 488 -35.37 -17.13 -18.42
N GLU A 489 -34.82 -17.12 -17.21
CA GLU A 489 -34.65 -15.94 -16.37
C GLU A 489 -33.36 -16.05 -15.55
N ILE A 490 -32.70 -14.93 -15.24
CA ILE A 490 -31.47 -14.90 -14.44
C ILE A 490 -31.72 -14.04 -13.20
N ARG A 491 -31.47 -14.60 -12.01
CA ARG A 491 -31.75 -13.92 -10.73
C ARG A 491 -30.59 -13.99 -9.75
N GLY A 492 -30.21 -12.83 -9.20
CA GLY A 492 -29.28 -12.75 -8.08
C GLY A 492 -27.85 -13.22 -8.40
N ALA A 493 -27.49 -13.36 -9.68
CA ALA A 493 -26.30 -14.10 -10.09
C ALA A 493 -25.07 -13.21 -10.30
N ARG A 494 -23.88 -13.81 -10.18
CA ARG A 494 -22.62 -13.20 -10.60
C ARG A 494 -22.02 -14.01 -11.73
N ILE A 495 -22.01 -13.42 -12.92
CA ILE A 495 -21.72 -14.12 -14.17
C ILE A 495 -20.50 -13.50 -14.85
N GLU A 496 -19.54 -14.36 -15.21
CA GLU A 496 -18.45 -14.04 -16.13
C GLU A 496 -18.57 -14.94 -17.38
N SER A 497 -18.87 -14.33 -18.53
CA SER A 497 -19.17 -15.02 -19.79
C SER A 497 -18.18 -14.59 -20.87
N ILE A 498 -17.68 -15.55 -21.67
CA ILE A 498 -16.86 -15.25 -22.85
C ILE A 498 -17.76 -14.99 -24.06
N GLY A 499 -18.79 -15.78 -24.22
CA GLY A 499 -19.79 -15.68 -25.27
C GLY A 499 -21.02 -14.90 -24.83
N ASN A 500 -22.11 -15.12 -25.56
CA ASN A 500 -23.34 -14.34 -25.44
C ASN A 500 -24.21 -14.84 -24.28
N ILE A 501 -24.99 -13.91 -23.70
CA ILE A 501 -25.96 -14.21 -22.64
C ILE A 501 -27.35 -13.89 -23.18
N ARG A 502 -28.25 -14.87 -23.11
CA ARG A 502 -29.65 -14.73 -23.52
C ARG A 502 -30.56 -15.16 -22.38
N ALA A 503 -31.39 -14.22 -21.92
CA ALA A 503 -32.50 -14.47 -21.02
C ALA A 503 -33.81 -14.26 -21.79
N ASP A 504 -34.63 -15.31 -21.94
CA ASP A 504 -35.87 -15.19 -22.71
C ASP A 504 -36.94 -14.31 -22.00
N VAL A 505 -36.82 -14.17 -20.68
CA VAL A 505 -37.65 -13.29 -19.84
C VAL A 505 -36.83 -12.10 -19.37
N GLY A 506 -36.07 -12.20 -18.29
CA GLY A 506 -35.37 -11.02 -17.76
C GLY A 506 -34.20 -11.35 -16.87
N ILE A 507 -33.49 -10.30 -16.50
CA ILE A 507 -32.33 -10.36 -15.61
C ILE A 507 -32.62 -9.44 -14.42
N THR A 508 -32.47 -9.97 -13.22
CA THR A 508 -32.80 -9.27 -11.97
C THR A 508 -31.68 -9.44 -10.94
N ASP A 509 -31.33 -8.37 -10.24
CA ASP A 509 -30.34 -8.35 -9.13
C ASP A 509 -29.00 -9.03 -9.49
N THR A 510 -28.52 -8.85 -10.72
CA THR A 510 -27.39 -9.63 -11.26
C THR A 510 -26.22 -8.73 -11.65
N ILE A 511 -25.00 -9.22 -11.41
CA ILE A 511 -23.74 -8.61 -11.87
C ILE A 511 -23.19 -9.44 -13.03
N ILE A 512 -23.09 -8.84 -14.21
CA ILE A 512 -22.69 -9.52 -15.45
C ILE A 512 -21.42 -8.88 -16.02
N ARG A 513 -20.44 -9.74 -16.35
CA ARG A 513 -19.28 -9.39 -17.17
C ARG A 513 -19.23 -10.31 -18.38
N SER A 514 -19.41 -9.76 -19.57
CA SER A 514 -19.48 -10.54 -20.80
C SER A 514 -18.51 -10.01 -21.87
N GLN A 515 -17.92 -10.89 -22.67
CA GLN A 515 -17.24 -10.45 -23.91
C GLN A 515 -18.20 -10.45 -25.11
N GLY A 516 -19.30 -11.23 -25.04
CA GLY A 516 -20.33 -11.31 -26.07
C GLY A 516 -21.56 -10.44 -25.80
N ASP A 517 -22.55 -10.58 -26.68
CA ASP A 517 -23.80 -9.82 -26.66
C ASP A 517 -24.75 -10.26 -25.54
N ILE A 518 -25.61 -9.35 -25.10
CA ILE A 518 -26.61 -9.62 -24.06
C ILE A 518 -28.02 -9.36 -24.61
N HIS A 519 -28.89 -10.37 -24.47
CA HIS A 519 -30.30 -10.32 -24.87
C HIS A 519 -31.19 -10.58 -23.66
N ALA A 520 -32.17 -9.70 -23.41
CA ALA A 520 -33.21 -9.90 -22.41
C ALA A 520 -34.47 -9.11 -22.74
N ARG A 521 -35.63 -9.46 -22.17
CA ARG A 521 -36.82 -8.62 -22.29
C ARG A 521 -36.78 -7.42 -21.35
N TYR A 522 -36.30 -7.62 -20.12
CA TYR A 522 -36.14 -6.53 -19.15
C TYR A 522 -34.90 -6.72 -18.27
N LEU A 523 -34.40 -5.59 -17.74
CA LEU A 523 -33.32 -5.53 -16.76
C LEU A 523 -33.80 -4.79 -15.51
N HIS A 524 -33.53 -5.35 -14.33
CA HIS A 524 -33.89 -4.75 -13.05
C HIS A 524 -32.76 -4.85 -12.03
N ASN A 525 -32.31 -3.71 -11.50
CA ASN A 525 -31.25 -3.62 -10.49
C ASN A 525 -29.97 -4.41 -10.87
N CYS A 526 -29.50 -4.23 -12.11
CA CYS A 526 -28.37 -4.97 -12.66
C CYS A 526 -27.13 -4.10 -12.85
N GLN A 527 -25.95 -4.70 -12.68
CA GLN A 527 -24.68 -4.10 -13.09
C GLN A 527 -24.08 -4.91 -14.24
N ILE A 528 -24.01 -4.31 -15.42
CA ILE A 528 -23.60 -5.00 -16.65
C ILE A 528 -22.39 -4.31 -17.26
N GLU A 529 -21.34 -5.10 -17.51
CA GLU A 529 -20.12 -4.72 -18.22
C GLU A 529 -19.98 -5.67 -19.42
N THR A 530 -20.08 -5.15 -20.65
CA THR A 530 -19.91 -6.00 -21.84
C THR A 530 -19.10 -5.36 -22.96
N PHE A 531 -18.31 -6.18 -23.66
CA PHE A 531 -17.62 -5.77 -24.89
C PHE A 531 -18.55 -5.79 -26.11
N GLY A 532 -19.55 -6.66 -26.11
CA GLY A 532 -20.55 -6.79 -27.17
C GLY A 532 -21.62 -5.70 -27.15
N SER A 533 -22.71 -5.96 -27.85
CA SER A 533 -23.91 -5.12 -27.91
C SER A 533 -24.99 -5.62 -26.95
N ILE A 534 -25.92 -4.74 -26.60
CA ILE A 534 -27.05 -5.08 -25.72
C ILE A 534 -28.37 -4.86 -26.47
N TYR A 535 -29.24 -5.85 -26.38
CA TYR A 535 -30.56 -5.89 -27.00
C TYR A 535 -31.62 -6.17 -25.93
N ILE A 536 -32.30 -5.11 -25.49
CA ILE A 536 -33.41 -5.19 -24.54
C ILE A 536 -34.72 -4.86 -25.24
N GLU A 537 -35.75 -5.68 -25.03
CA GLU A 537 -37.04 -5.50 -25.69
C GLU A 537 -37.89 -4.40 -25.02
N ASN A 538 -38.07 -4.46 -23.69
CA ASN A 538 -39.09 -3.67 -22.99
C ASN A 538 -38.54 -2.56 -22.09
N GLU A 539 -37.85 -2.90 -21.00
CA GLU A 539 -37.51 -1.90 -19.98
C GLU A 539 -36.19 -2.19 -19.24
N ILE A 540 -35.50 -1.10 -18.87
CA ILE A 540 -34.29 -1.11 -18.02
C ILE A 540 -34.56 -0.24 -16.80
N PHE A 541 -34.49 -0.85 -15.61
CA PHE A 541 -34.84 -0.23 -14.34
C PHE A 541 -33.70 -0.32 -13.32
N ASP A 542 -33.41 0.79 -12.63
CA ASP A 542 -32.39 0.92 -11.57
C ASP A 542 -31.05 0.22 -11.87
N SER A 543 -30.61 0.27 -13.13
CA SER A 543 -29.46 -0.50 -13.60
C SER A 543 -28.30 0.39 -14.04
N LYS A 544 -27.08 -0.15 -13.90
CA LYS A 544 -25.85 0.46 -14.39
C LYS A 544 -25.25 -0.40 -15.50
N ILE A 545 -25.22 0.15 -16.70
CA ILE A 545 -24.84 -0.59 -17.91
C ILE A 545 -23.67 0.12 -18.58
N ILE A 546 -22.60 -0.63 -18.85
CA ILE A 546 -21.38 -0.13 -19.48
C ILE A 546 -21.02 -1.07 -20.64
N VAL A 547 -21.07 -0.53 -21.87
CA VAL A 547 -21.02 -1.30 -23.11
C VAL A 547 -19.94 -0.74 -24.05
N SER A 548 -19.11 -1.60 -24.63
CA SER A 548 -18.19 -1.22 -25.71
C SER A 548 -18.81 -1.36 -27.12
N GLY A 549 -19.88 -2.13 -27.28
CA GLY A 549 -20.69 -2.18 -28.49
C GLY A 549 -21.79 -1.11 -28.54
N LYS A 550 -22.89 -1.45 -29.23
CA LYS A 550 -24.08 -0.60 -29.40
C LYS A 550 -25.18 -1.06 -28.42
N ILE A 551 -25.94 -0.12 -27.88
CA ILE A 551 -27.23 -0.45 -27.24
C ILE A 551 -28.31 -0.27 -28.32
N ASP A 552 -28.88 -1.37 -28.79
CA ASP A 552 -29.88 -1.37 -29.86
C ASP A 552 -31.20 -1.91 -29.33
N SER A 553 -32.04 -1.01 -28.83
CA SER A 553 -33.23 -1.38 -28.08
C SER A 553 -34.37 -0.40 -28.38
N PRO A 554 -34.86 -0.37 -29.63
CA PRO A 554 -35.80 0.65 -30.12
C PRO A 554 -37.18 0.60 -29.44
N GLY A 555 -37.53 -0.51 -28.79
CA GLY A 555 -38.74 -0.65 -27.97
C GLY A 555 -38.53 -0.38 -26.47
N CYS A 556 -37.28 -0.15 -26.05
CA CYS A 556 -36.93 -0.15 -24.64
C CYS A 556 -37.05 1.23 -23.99
N ARG A 557 -37.65 1.28 -22.80
CA ARG A 557 -37.64 2.45 -21.92
C ARG A 557 -36.63 2.32 -20.79
N ILE A 558 -35.89 3.39 -20.52
CA ILE A 558 -34.93 3.46 -19.41
C ILE A 558 -35.51 4.24 -18.25
N ILE A 559 -35.40 3.73 -17.03
CA ILE A 559 -35.94 4.34 -15.82
C ILE A 559 -34.87 4.30 -14.72
N SER A 560 -34.59 5.45 -14.09
CA SER A 560 -33.66 5.61 -12.96
C SER A 560 -32.30 4.89 -13.15
N SER A 561 -31.77 4.90 -14.37
CA SER A 561 -30.61 4.09 -14.74
C SER A 561 -29.49 4.92 -15.38
N SER A 562 -28.28 4.38 -15.31
CA SER A 562 -27.08 4.94 -15.92
C SER A 562 -26.56 4.01 -17.01
N ILE A 563 -26.63 4.47 -18.26
CA ILE A 563 -26.17 3.69 -19.40
C ILE A 563 -25.03 4.39 -20.15
N PHE A 564 -24.09 3.56 -20.59
CA PHE A 564 -22.93 3.99 -21.32
C PHE A 564 -22.70 3.04 -22.51
N ALA A 565 -22.55 3.58 -23.72
CA ALA A 565 -22.23 2.81 -24.93
C ALA A 565 -21.16 3.50 -25.78
N LYS A 566 -20.20 2.74 -26.32
CA LYS A 566 -19.17 3.28 -27.22
C LYS A 566 -19.66 3.44 -28.68
N LYS A 567 -20.51 2.55 -29.20
CA LYS A 567 -20.98 2.57 -30.61
C LYS A 567 -22.40 3.14 -30.81
N GLY A 568 -22.86 3.98 -29.89
CA GLY A 568 -24.17 4.59 -29.97
C GLY A 568 -25.26 3.88 -29.16
N VAL A 569 -26.38 4.60 -28.99
CA VAL A 569 -27.54 4.18 -28.21
C VAL A 569 -28.81 4.43 -29.02
N CYS A 570 -29.70 3.42 -29.10
CA CYS A 570 -31.02 3.52 -29.71
C CYS A 570 -32.08 3.03 -28.71
N LEU A 571 -33.05 3.88 -28.36
CA LEU A 571 -34.04 3.63 -27.31
C LEU A 571 -35.43 4.17 -27.67
N ALA A 572 -36.48 3.58 -27.07
CA ALA A 572 -37.83 4.11 -27.16
C ALA A 572 -38.06 5.32 -26.26
N GLY A 573 -37.51 5.32 -25.04
CA GLY A 573 -37.79 6.40 -24.10
C GLY A 573 -36.84 6.41 -22.92
N VAL A 574 -36.72 7.59 -22.28
CA VAL A 574 -35.76 7.79 -21.18
C VAL A 574 -36.41 8.59 -20.06
N GLY A 575 -36.40 8.01 -18.87
CA GLY A 575 -36.91 8.60 -17.63
C GLY A 575 -38.39 8.34 -17.37
N SER A 576 -38.83 8.87 -16.24
CA SER A 576 -40.21 8.92 -15.78
C SER A 576 -40.38 10.12 -14.84
N GLU A 577 -41.58 10.67 -14.73
CA GLU A 577 -41.86 11.88 -13.92
C GLU A 577 -41.59 11.67 -12.43
N LYS A 578 -41.75 10.45 -11.94
CA LYS A 578 -41.69 10.11 -10.51
C LYS A 578 -40.33 9.59 -10.05
N THR A 579 -39.38 9.39 -10.97
CA THR A 579 -38.13 8.69 -10.69
C THR A 579 -36.92 9.60 -10.80
N ASN A 580 -35.79 9.13 -10.29
CA ASN A 580 -34.52 9.84 -10.44
C ASN A 580 -34.16 10.02 -11.93
N PRO A 581 -33.46 11.12 -12.27
CA PRO A 581 -33.06 11.38 -13.64
C PRO A 581 -32.08 10.31 -14.14
N CYS A 582 -32.22 9.93 -15.41
CA CYS A 582 -31.32 8.98 -16.06
C CYS A 582 -30.07 9.70 -16.61
N THR A 583 -28.99 8.94 -16.76
CA THR A 583 -27.77 9.41 -17.43
C THR A 583 -27.47 8.51 -18.62
N VAL A 584 -27.46 9.10 -19.82
CA VAL A 584 -27.17 8.39 -21.07
C VAL A 584 -25.91 8.97 -21.69
N THR A 585 -24.90 8.13 -21.86
CA THR A 585 -23.61 8.53 -22.42
C THR A 585 -23.28 7.70 -23.66
N SER A 586 -22.83 8.36 -24.73
CA SER A 586 -22.46 7.72 -26.00
C SER A 586 -21.06 8.15 -26.46
N GLY A 587 -20.33 7.24 -27.11
CA GLY A 587 -19.04 7.52 -27.77
C GLY A 587 -17.79 7.49 -26.89
N GLY A 588 -17.91 7.55 -25.56
CA GLY A 588 -16.74 7.49 -24.66
C GLY A 588 -16.08 6.09 -24.59
N GLU A 589 -15.18 5.88 -23.61
CA GLU A 589 -14.56 4.57 -23.36
C GLU A 589 -14.65 4.14 -21.89
N HIS A 590 -15.82 4.33 -21.26
CA HIS A 590 -15.98 4.12 -19.82
C HIS A 590 -15.78 2.66 -19.38
N HIS A 591 -16.09 1.69 -20.25
CA HIS A 591 -15.91 0.26 -19.97
C HIS A 591 -14.46 -0.06 -19.64
N ILE A 592 -13.55 0.37 -20.51
CA ILE A 592 -12.12 0.02 -20.43
C ILE A 592 -11.46 0.78 -19.29
N LEU A 593 -11.90 2.00 -19.04
CA LEU A 593 -11.50 2.78 -17.86
C LEU A 593 -11.96 2.12 -16.54
N GLU A 594 -13.12 1.46 -16.51
CA GLU A 594 -13.57 0.73 -15.31
C GLU A 594 -12.79 -0.58 -15.13
N LEU A 595 -12.52 -1.29 -16.23
CA LEU A 595 -11.63 -2.45 -16.23
C LEU A 595 -10.23 -2.09 -15.76
N GLU A 596 -9.65 -1.01 -16.27
CA GLU A 596 -8.36 -0.47 -15.85
C GLU A 596 -8.35 -0.22 -14.34
N LYS A 597 -9.37 0.47 -13.81
CA LYS A 597 -9.50 0.72 -12.37
C LYS A 597 -9.60 -0.57 -11.57
N SER A 598 -10.29 -1.59 -12.08
CA SER A 598 -10.40 -2.90 -11.43
C SER A 598 -9.06 -3.62 -11.39
N ILE A 599 -8.29 -3.56 -12.49
CA ILE A 599 -6.96 -4.17 -12.61
C ILE A 599 -5.95 -3.46 -11.69
N TYR A 600 -5.94 -2.13 -11.64
CA TYR A 600 -5.06 -1.42 -10.71
C TYR A 600 -5.39 -1.70 -9.25
N LYS A 601 -6.68 -1.85 -8.90
CA LYS A 601 -7.08 -2.30 -7.55
C LYS A 601 -6.55 -3.70 -7.24
N GLU A 602 -6.48 -4.58 -8.23
CA GLU A 602 -5.92 -5.92 -8.06
C GLU A 602 -4.40 -5.90 -7.91
N ILE A 603 -3.71 -5.09 -8.73
CA ILE A 603 -2.27 -4.84 -8.60
C ILE A 603 -1.94 -4.29 -7.21
N ASP A 604 -2.71 -3.33 -6.71
CA ASP A 604 -2.55 -2.74 -5.37
C ASP A 604 -2.79 -3.76 -4.25
N ARG A 605 -3.76 -4.67 -4.40
CA ARG A 605 -3.95 -5.77 -3.43
C ARG A 605 -2.75 -6.71 -3.39
N ILE A 606 -2.20 -7.05 -4.56
CA ILE A 606 -1.04 -7.93 -4.67
C ILE A 606 0.23 -7.23 -4.14
N SER A 607 0.42 -5.94 -4.41
CA SER A 607 1.60 -5.20 -3.95
C SER A 607 1.58 -4.95 -2.43
N LYS A 608 0.40 -4.75 -1.84
CA LYS A 608 0.23 -4.55 -0.38
C LYS A 608 0.86 -5.63 0.47
N GLU A 609 0.83 -6.89 0.02
CA GLU A 609 1.46 -7.99 0.77
C GLU A 609 2.97 -7.75 0.90
N ILE A 610 3.63 -7.41 -0.21
CA ILE A 610 5.06 -7.09 -0.23
C ILE A 610 5.36 -5.82 0.57
N ASP A 611 4.53 -4.78 0.42
CA ASP A 611 4.78 -3.51 1.10
C ASP A 611 4.65 -3.65 2.63
N SER A 612 3.71 -4.47 3.11
CA SER A 612 3.59 -4.78 4.54
C SER A 612 4.81 -5.55 5.09
N LEU A 613 5.44 -6.39 4.25
CA LEU A 613 6.68 -7.09 4.62
C LEU A 613 7.88 -6.14 4.63
N LYS A 614 7.95 -5.21 3.68
CA LYS A 614 8.98 -4.16 3.65
C LYS A 614 8.90 -3.26 4.88
N GLU A 615 7.70 -2.83 5.27
CA GLU A 615 7.50 -2.00 6.47
C GLU A 615 7.97 -2.74 7.74
N LYS A 616 7.62 -4.03 7.87
CA LYS A 616 8.13 -4.87 8.98
C LYS A 616 9.64 -5.02 8.95
N LYS A 617 10.27 -5.12 7.77
CA LYS A 617 11.74 -5.17 7.63
C LYS A 617 12.38 -3.88 8.16
N GLU A 618 11.84 -2.72 7.77
CA GLU A 618 12.31 -1.42 8.24
C GLU A 618 12.15 -1.24 9.75
N GLU A 619 11.03 -1.71 10.31
CA GLU A 619 10.81 -1.70 11.76
C GLU A 619 11.88 -2.51 12.52
N GLN A 620 12.17 -3.74 12.07
CA GLN A 620 13.23 -4.57 12.68
C GLN A 620 14.61 -3.91 12.55
N GLU A 621 14.89 -3.27 11.42
CA GLU A 621 16.15 -2.54 11.21
C GLU A 621 16.28 -1.35 12.16
N ASN A 622 15.21 -0.58 12.34
CA ASN A 622 15.19 0.56 13.27
C ASN A 622 15.36 0.11 14.73
N LEU A 623 14.77 -1.03 15.12
CA LEU A 623 14.97 -1.63 16.44
C LEU A 623 16.42 -2.11 16.63
N SER A 624 17.01 -2.75 15.63
CA SER A 624 18.42 -3.17 15.65
C SER A 624 19.37 -1.97 15.81
N LYS A 625 19.14 -0.89 15.06
CA LYS A 625 19.91 0.37 15.18
C LYS A 625 19.81 0.99 16.57
N LYS A 626 18.60 1.08 17.15
CA LYS A 626 18.39 1.59 18.53
C LYS A 626 19.14 0.75 19.57
N ASN A 627 19.08 -0.58 19.45
CA ASN A 627 19.79 -1.49 20.35
C ASN A 627 21.31 -1.35 20.20
N PHE A 628 21.79 -1.16 18.97
CA PHE A 628 23.20 -0.92 18.70
C PHE A 628 23.71 0.38 19.34
N GLN A 629 22.95 1.47 19.25
CA GLN A 629 23.32 2.74 19.90
C GLN A 629 23.44 2.58 21.42
N LYS A 630 22.45 1.94 22.06
CA LYS A 630 22.49 1.63 23.50
C LYS A 630 23.69 0.75 23.87
N MET A 631 24.05 -0.20 22.99
CA MET A 631 25.21 -1.06 23.19
C MET A 631 26.52 -0.28 23.16
N ILE A 632 26.66 0.69 22.25
CA ILE A 632 27.82 1.60 22.20
C ILE A 632 27.93 2.41 23.49
N GLU A 633 26.84 3.06 23.92
CA GLU A 633 26.82 3.87 25.14
C GLU A 633 27.22 3.05 26.37
N LEU A 634 26.69 1.84 26.50
CA LEU A 634 27.01 0.94 27.61
C LEU A 634 28.46 0.44 27.56
N LYS A 635 29.02 0.21 26.36
CA LYS A 635 30.43 -0.16 26.21
C LYS A 635 31.35 0.99 26.62
N ILE A 636 31.06 2.22 26.18
CA ILE A 636 31.80 3.42 26.59
C ILE A 636 31.72 3.61 28.11
N PHE A 637 30.53 3.42 28.70
CA PHE A 637 30.34 3.49 30.15
C PHE A 637 31.17 2.43 30.88
N HIS A 638 31.14 1.18 30.41
CA HIS A 638 31.92 0.08 30.97
C HIS A 638 33.43 0.39 30.97
N ASP A 639 33.96 0.89 29.85
CA ASP A 639 35.38 1.20 29.72
C ASP A 639 35.79 2.38 30.62
N ARG A 640 34.95 3.43 30.72
CA ARG A 640 35.15 4.54 31.66
C ARG A 640 35.14 4.08 33.12
N ALA A 641 34.20 3.22 33.50
CA ALA A 641 34.08 2.69 34.86
C ALA A 641 35.29 1.79 35.21
N LYS A 642 35.75 0.96 34.27
CA LYS A 642 36.93 0.10 34.41
C LYS A 642 38.20 0.92 34.62
N ASN A 643 38.41 1.98 33.83
CA ASN A 643 39.56 2.87 33.98
C ASN A 643 39.56 3.61 35.34
N LYS A 644 38.40 4.12 35.77
CA LYS A 644 38.26 4.74 37.11
C LYS A 644 38.52 3.76 38.26
N LYS A 645 38.05 2.51 38.13
CA LYS A 645 38.36 1.44 39.10
C LYS A 645 39.88 1.19 39.18
N GLN A 646 40.57 1.14 38.04
CA GLN A 646 42.02 0.95 38.00
C GLN A 646 42.78 2.12 38.66
N LEU A 647 42.34 3.36 38.44
CA LEU A 647 42.91 4.55 39.10
C LEU A 647 42.71 4.50 40.63
N LEU A 648 41.50 4.15 41.09
CA LEU A 648 41.23 4.02 42.53
C LEU A 648 42.01 2.86 43.17
N LEU A 649 42.29 1.78 42.43
CA LEU A 649 43.13 0.68 42.89
C LEU A 649 44.60 1.08 43.02
N THR A 650 45.12 1.90 42.10
CA THR A 650 46.50 2.41 42.19
C THR A 650 46.64 3.43 43.33
N GLU A 651 45.65 4.29 43.54
CA GLU A 651 45.58 5.18 44.71
C GLU A 651 45.48 4.40 46.03
N PHE A 652 44.63 3.38 46.09
CA PHE A 652 44.51 2.51 47.27
C PHE A 652 45.83 1.81 47.62
N LYS A 653 46.58 1.36 46.60
CA LYS A 653 47.92 0.76 46.80
C LYS A 653 48.95 1.79 47.30
N LYS A 654 48.91 3.04 46.82
CA LYS A 654 49.77 4.14 47.27
C LYS A 654 49.44 4.62 48.69
N SER A 655 48.16 4.58 49.09
CA SER A 655 47.70 5.07 50.41
C SER A 655 47.78 4.05 51.56
N LYS A 656 48.34 2.86 51.36
CA LYS A 656 48.47 1.80 52.39
C LYS A 656 49.31 2.19 53.63
N GLY A 657 50.09 3.27 53.56
CA GLY A 657 51.00 3.70 54.63
C GLY A 657 50.59 4.92 55.47
N GLN A 658 49.60 5.73 55.07
CA GLN A 658 49.42 7.08 55.66
C GLN A 658 47.96 7.58 55.81
N VAL A 659 46.95 6.75 56.11
CA VAL A 659 45.56 7.27 56.28
C VAL A 659 44.70 6.52 57.32
N LYS A 660 43.84 7.27 58.03
CA LYS A 660 42.78 6.82 58.96
C LYS A 660 41.91 5.66 58.41
N LYS A 661 41.64 4.67 59.26
CA LYS A 661 40.84 3.43 59.03
C LYS A 661 39.46 3.65 58.37
N THR A 662 38.85 4.84 58.54
CA THR A 662 37.56 5.23 57.97
C THR A 662 37.61 5.54 56.46
N LYS A 663 38.67 6.21 55.97
CA LYS A 663 38.83 6.50 54.53
C LYS A 663 39.10 5.22 53.71
N LEU A 664 39.84 4.27 54.29
CA LEU A 664 40.08 2.95 53.69
C LEU A 664 38.78 2.15 53.51
N LYS A 665 37.88 2.18 54.49
CA LYS A 665 36.54 1.54 54.36
C LYS A 665 35.73 2.17 53.22
N ASN A 666 35.74 3.50 53.09
CA ASN A 666 35.01 4.21 52.04
C ASN A 666 35.53 3.88 50.63
N ILE A 667 36.86 3.77 50.45
CA ILE A 667 37.47 3.40 49.17
C ILE A 667 37.10 1.95 48.78
N VAL A 668 37.15 1.02 49.73
CA VAL A 668 36.73 -0.38 49.50
C VAL A 668 35.25 -0.45 49.13
N THR A 669 34.36 0.31 49.79
CA THR A 669 32.95 0.36 49.41
C THR A 669 32.74 0.94 48.00
N LEU A 670 33.50 1.97 47.60
CA LEU A 670 33.43 2.51 46.24
C LEU A 670 33.86 1.49 45.19
N ILE A 671 34.94 0.74 45.44
CA ILE A 671 35.42 -0.31 44.53
C ILE A 671 34.35 -1.39 44.35
N SER A 672 33.72 -1.85 45.44
CA SER A 672 32.65 -2.85 45.37
C SER A 672 31.40 -2.34 44.63
N ASN A 673 31.10 -1.04 44.75
CA ASN A 673 30.00 -0.41 44.01
C ASN A 673 30.32 -0.30 42.51
N PHE A 674 31.57 -0.01 42.14
CA PHE A 674 32.01 -0.04 40.75
C PHE A 674 31.99 -1.45 40.16
N GLU A 675 32.36 -2.48 40.92
CA GLU A 675 32.25 -3.89 40.52
C GLU A 675 30.81 -4.29 40.22
N LYS A 676 29.88 -4.00 41.13
CA LYS A 676 28.45 -4.26 40.91
C LYS A 676 27.92 -3.53 39.68
N ARG A 677 28.30 -2.26 39.46
CA ARG A 677 27.87 -1.50 38.28
C ARG A 677 28.45 -2.06 36.97
N ILE A 678 29.71 -2.52 36.99
CA ILE A 678 30.35 -3.16 35.83
C ILE A 678 29.65 -4.48 35.51
N GLU A 679 29.36 -5.32 36.51
CA GLU A 679 28.63 -6.58 36.32
C GLU A 679 27.22 -6.36 35.76
N GLN A 680 26.49 -5.36 36.29
CA GLN A 680 25.18 -4.96 35.77
C GLN A 680 25.27 -4.47 34.31
N SER A 681 26.29 -3.68 33.96
CA SER A 681 26.53 -3.25 32.58
C SER A 681 26.86 -4.42 31.64
N ILE A 682 27.66 -5.40 32.09
CA ILE A 682 27.98 -6.61 31.31
C ILE A 682 26.73 -7.46 31.09
N ALA A 683 25.89 -7.65 32.11
CA ALA A 683 24.62 -8.36 31.99
C ALA A 683 23.69 -7.65 31.00
N SER A 684 23.62 -6.32 31.06
CA SER A 684 22.82 -5.49 30.15
C SER A 684 23.34 -5.54 28.71
N LEU A 685 24.67 -5.51 28.51
CA LEU A 685 25.32 -5.67 27.22
C LEU A 685 25.02 -7.03 26.60
N LYS A 686 25.08 -8.11 27.39
CA LYS A 686 24.70 -9.46 26.92
C LYS A 686 23.24 -9.52 26.52
N GLY A 687 22.33 -8.95 27.32
CA GLY A 687 20.91 -8.86 27.00
C GLY A 687 20.65 -8.12 25.68
N ILE A 688 21.24 -6.95 25.50
CA ILE A 688 21.07 -6.13 24.28
C ILE A 688 21.68 -6.82 23.05
N ASN A 689 22.79 -7.54 23.20
CA ASN A 689 23.38 -8.28 22.09
C ASN A 689 22.46 -9.44 21.65
N THR A 690 21.85 -10.16 22.61
CA THR A 690 20.89 -11.22 22.28
C THR A 690 19.65 -10.69 21.57
N THR A 691 19.11 -9.54 22.01
CA THR A 691 17.96 -8.93 21.34
C THR A 691 18.32 -8.37 19.97
N LYS A 692 19.50 -7.76 19.79
CA LYS A 692 20.00 -7.32 18.49
C LYS A 692 20.08 -8.49 17.50
N LYS A 693 20.71 -9.60 17.88
CA LYS A 693 20.79 -10.82 17.05
C LYS A 693 19.40 -11.35 16.67
N LEU A 694 18.43 -11.26 17.58
CA LEU A 694 17.06 -11.68 17.31
C LEU A 694 16.35 -10.78 16.29
N HIS A 695 16.62 -9.47 16.29
CA HIS A 695 16.10 -8.56 15.26
C HIS A 695 16.82 -8.77 13.92
N ASP A 696 18.13 -8.99 13.93
CA ASP A 696 18.92 -9.22 12.71
C ASP A 696 18.52 -10.54 12.03
N THR A 697 18.29 -11.60 12.80
CA THR A 697 17.77 -12.89 12.28
C THR A 697 16.36 -12.75 11.69
N LYS A 698 15.44 -12.08 12.40
CA LYS A 698 14.10 -11.77 11.88
C LYS A 698 14.14 -10.93 10.60
N LYS A 699 15.07 -9.97 10.51
CA LYS A 699 15.27 -9.18 9.29
C LYS A 699 15.64 -10.08 8.11
N ILE A 700 16.60 -10.98 8.30
CA ILE A 700 17.04 -11.94 7.27
C ILE A 700 15.88 -12.86 6.86
N GLU A 701 15.08 -13.35 7.81
CA GLU A 701 13.89 -14.16 7.51
C GLU A 701 12.86 -13.40 6.66
N ILE A 702 12.57 -12.15 7.00
CA ILE A 702 11.65 -11.30 6.24
C ILE A 702 12.22 -11.00 4.85
N GLU A 703 13.52 -10.74 4.76
CA GLU A 703 14.21 -10.49 3.50
C GLU A 703 14.17 -11.71 2.57
N ASN A 704 14.38 -12.92 3.11
CA ASN A 704 14.24 -14.15 2.35
C ASN A 704 12.81 -14.36 1.85
N LYS A 705 11.80 -14.06 2.69
CA LYS A 705 10.38 -14.10 2.27
C LYS A 705 10.10 -13.13 1.13
N ILE A 706 10.56 -11.88 1.25
CA ILE A 706 10.42 -10.88 0.19
C ILE A 706 11.07 -11.40 -1.09
N THR A 707 12.33 -11.84 -1.06
CA THR A 707 13.06 -12.33 -2.23
C THR A 707 12.36 -13.53 -2.89
N SER A 708 11.70 -14.39 -2.12
CA SER A 708 10.95 -15.53 -2.66
C SER A 708 9.60 -15.15 -3.30
N LEU A 709 8.94 -14.11 -2.79
CA LEU A 709 7.61 -13.67 -3.24
C LEU A 709 7.68 -12.68 -4.40
N LEU A 710 8.69 -11.81 -4.38
CA LEU A 710 8.90 -10.74 -5.37
C LEU A 710 8.86 -11.23 -6.84
N PRO A 711 9.49 -12.35 -7.24
CA PRO A 711 9.38 -12.83 -8.62
C PRO A 711 7.97 -13.31 -8.96
N LYS A 712 7.28 -13.99 -8.04
CA LYS A 712 5.90 -14.49 -8.25
C LYS A 712 4.92 -13.32 -8.39
N THR A 713 5.04 -12.34 -7.52
CA THR A 713 4.23 -11.12 -7.54
C THR A 713 4.49 -10.30 -8.79
N ASN A 714 5.75 -10.09 -9.18
CA ASN A 714 6.09 -9.37 -10.40
C ASN A 714 5.56 -10.09 -11.65
N ALA A 715 5.64 -11.43 -11.69
CA ALA A 715 5.04 -12.21 -12.77
C ALA A 715 3.52 -12.01 -12.84
N ALA A 716 2.82 -12.07 -11.71
CA ALA A 716 1.37 -11.82 -11.65
C ALA A 716 0.98 -10.40 -12.09
N ILE A 717 1.73 -9.39 -11.63
CA ILE A 717 1.54 -7.99 -12.05
C ILE A 717 1.80 -7.82 -13.55
N ASN A 718 2.82 -8.49 -14.09
CA ASN A 718 3.10 -8.45 -15.52
C ASN A 718 1.96 -9.07 -16.33
N VAL A 719 1.40 -10.21 -15.90
CA VAL A 719 0.22 -10.81 -16.55
C VAL A 719 -0.98 -9.85 -16.54
N LEU A 720 -1.24 -9.18 -15.42
CA LEU A 720 -2.34 -8.20 -15.32
C LEU A 720 -2.10 -6.97 -16.21
N LYS A 721 -0.87 -6.47 -16.26
CA LYS A 721 -0.47 -5.38 -17.16
C LYS A 721 -0.64 -5.79 -18.63
N GLU A 722 -0.21 -6.99 -18.99
CA GLU A 722 -0.40 -7.53 -20.34
C GLU A 722 -1.87 -7.61 -20.74
N LYS A 723 -2.74 -8.09 -19.84
CA LYS A 723 -4.20 -8.08 -20.06
C LYS A 723 -4.75 -6.68 -20.29
N LEU A 724 -4.33 -5.71 -19.46
CA LEU A 724 -4.72 -4.31 -19.64
C LEU A 724 -4.30 -3.78 -21.01
N PHE A 725 -3.11 -4.16 -21.49
CA PHE A 725 -2.63 -3.75 -22.81
C PHE A 725 -3.45 -4.35 -23.95
N LEU A 726 -3.84 -5.62 -23.85
CA LEU A 726 -4.73 -6.26 -24.82
C LEU A 726 -6.08 -5.52 -24.93
N PHE A 727 -6.63 -5.05 -23.80
CA PHE A 727 -7.88 -4.29 -23.80
C PHE A 727 -7.73 -2.91 -24.46
N PHE A 728 -6.64 -2.20 -24.19
CA PHE A 728 -6.37 -0.91 -24.84
C PHE A 728 -6.12 -1.03 -26.35
N GLU A 729 -5.44 -2.10 -26.77
CA GLU A 729 -5.23 -2.36 -28.19
C GLU A 729 -6.55 -2.70 -28.89
N TRP A 730 -7.39 -3.53 -28.26
CA TRP A 730 -8.72 -3.85 -28.78
C TRP A 730 -9.57 -2.59 -28.99
N THR A 731 -9.52 -1.61 -28.08
CA THR A 731 -10.27 -0.35 -28.24
C THR A 731 -9.84 0.48 -29.44
N CYS A 732 -8.54 0.51 -29.76
CA CYS A 732 -8.02 1.31 -30.87
C CYS A 732 -8.57 0.87 -32.23
N TYR A 733 -8.92 -0.41 -32.39
CA TYR A 733 -9.52 -0.95 -33.61
C TYR A 733 -11.03 -0.73 -33.72
N GLN A 734 -11.68 -0.22 -32.66
CA GLN A 734 -13.12 -0.05 -32.63
C GLN A 734 -13.48 1.43 -32.76
N GLU A 735 -14.40 1.75 -33.68
CA GLU A 735 -14.89 3.11 -33.85
C GLU A 735 -15.74 3.57 -32.67
N ASN A 736 -15.66 4.86 -32.37
CA ASN A 736 -16.44 5.53 -31.34
C ASN A 736 -17.54 6.35 -32.03
N ILE A 737 -18.81 6.01 -31.77
CA ILE A 737 -19.95 6.65 -32.41
C ILE A 737 -20.76 7.37 -31.33
N SER A 738 -20.61 8.69 -31.25
CA SER A 738 -21.38 9.58 -30.35
C SER A 738 -22.76 9.91 -30.93
N ARG A 739 -23.59 8.88 -31.18
CA ARG A 739 -24.99 9.05 -31.62
C ARG A 739 -25.93 8.47 -30.57
N ILE A 740 -26.96 9.23 -30.19
CA ILE A 740 -28.05 8.77 -29.32
C ILE A 740 -29.36 9.02 -30.06
N GLU A 741 -30.15 7.99 -30.25
CA GLU A 741 -31.42 8.05 -30.96
C GLU A 741 -32.54 7.64 -30.01
N ILE A 742 -33.54 8.52 -29.87
CA ILE A 742 -34.70 8.32 -29.01
C ILE A 742 -35.96 8.47 -29.88
N THR A 743 -36.69 7.37 -30.05
CA THR A 743 -37.90 7.27 -30.90
C THR A 743 -39.21 7.57 -30.16
N GLY A 744 -39.14 7.91 -28.88
CA GLY A 744 -40.31 8.26 -28.07
C GLY A 744 -39.93 9.35 -27.07
N LYS A 745 -40.45 9.28 -25.84
CA LYS A 745 -40.37 10.42 -24.89
C LYS A 745 -39.11 10.37 -24.01
N ALA A 746 -38.40 11.50 -23.93
CA ALA A 746 -37.40 11.77 -22.90
C ALA A 746 -37.96 12.75 -21.86
N PHE A 747 -37.86 12.39 -20.58
CA PHE A 747 -38.37 13.19 -19.47
C PHE A 747 -37.34 14.24 -18.99
N PRO A 748 -37.82 15.37 -18.44
CA PRO A 748 -36.95 16.45 -17.97
C PRO A 748 -36.05 15.98 -16.82
N GLY A 749 -34.87 16.59 -16.71
CA GLY A 749 -33.84 16.24 -15.74
C GLY A 749 -32.86 15.17 -16.22
N THR A 750 -33.14 14.48 -17.32
CA THR A 750 -32.25 13.49 -17.93
C THR A 750 -30.98 14.14 -18.46
N HIS A 751 -29.83 13.51 -18.22
CA HIS A 751 -28.52 13.98 -18.68
C HIS A 751 -28.06 13.14 -19.87
N PHE A 752 -27.78 13.80 -20.98
CA PHE A 752 -27.17 13.20 -22.15
C PHE A 752 -25.72 13.66 -22.27
N SER A 753 -24.84 12.77 -22.69
CA SER A 753 -23.41 13.08 -22.81
C SER A 753 -22.79 12.37 -24.01
N GLY A 754 -21.96 13.10 -24.73
CA GLY A 754 -21.06 12.61 -25.76
C GLY A 754 -19.66 12.37 -25.18
N ILE A 755 -18.65 12.51 -26.02
CA ILE A 755 -17.25 12.38 -25.62
C ILE A 755 -16.78 13.64 -24.88
N TYR A 756 -17.13 14.81 -25.41
CA TYR A 756 -16.65 16.11 -24.95
C TYR A 756 -17.75 16.96 -24.33
N ALA A 757 -18.98 16.86 -24.85
CA ALA A 757 -20.11 17.68 -24.42
C ALA A 757 -21.14 16.90 -23.59
N SER A 758 -21.84 17.60 -22.70
CA SER A 758 -23.00 17.09 -21.96
C SER A 758 -24.13 18.09 -21.97
N ILE A 759 -25.36 17.62 -22.13
CA ILE A 759 -26.58 18.43 -22.10
C ILE A 759 -27.57 17.84 -21.11
N LYS A 760 -28.21 18.71 -20.32
CA LYS A 760 -29.32 18.34 -19.47
C LYS A 760 -30.60 18.89 -20.09
N ILE A 761 -31.62 18.05 -20.22
CA ILE A 761 -32.88 18.48 -20.80
C ILE A 761 -33.79 19.03 -19.70
N GLU A 762 -34.40 20.20 -19.95
CA GLU A 762 -35.31 20.88 -19.01
C GLU A 762 -36.81 20.62 -19.30
N SER A 763 -37.16 20.25 -20.54
CA SER A 763 -38.52 19.95 -20.98
C SER A 763 -38.64 18.56 -21.62
N SER A 764 -39.83 18.00 -21.71
CA SER A 764 -40.00 16.71 -22.40
C SER A 764 -39.77 16.85 -23.90
N LEU A 765 -38.88 16.03 -24.47
CA LEU A 765 -38.62 15.96 -25.91
C LEU A 765 -39.03 14.59 -26.46
N GLU A 766 -39.49 14.57 -27.71
CA GLU A 766 -39.91 13.36 -28.41
C GLU A 766 -39.21 13.29 -29.77
N ASN A 767 -38.97 12.08 -30.27
CA ASN A 767 -38.45 11.79 -31.61
C ASN A 767 -37.22 12.63 -31.99
N PHE A 768 -36.10 12.41 -31.29
CA PHE A 768 -34.89 13.18 -31.54
C PHE A 768 -33.65 12.30 -31.57
N THR A 769 -32.68 12.76 -32.35
CA THR A 769 -31.33 12.22 -32.41
C THR A 769 -30.36 13.27 -31.86
N LEU A 770 -29.51 12.87 -30.91
CA LEU A 770 -28.38 13.66 -30.47
C LEU A 770 -27.13 13.23 -31.21
N LYS A 771 -26.42 14.20 -31.78
CA LYS A 771 -25.08 14.01 -32.34
C LYS A 771 -24.16 15.09 -31.80
N GLU A 772 -22.92 14.69 -31.57
CA GLU A 772 -21.87 15.62 -31.17
C GLU A 772 -21.28 16.26 -32.43
N ILE A 773 -21.35 17.58 -32.51
CA ILE A 773 -20.84 18.37 -33.64
C ILE A 773 -19.68 19.23 -33.14
N CYS A 774 -18.64 19.30 -33.97
CA CYS A 774 -17.48 20.16 -33.77
C CYS A 774 -17.77 21.52 -34.45
N GLU A 775 -18.08 22.55 -33.67
CA GLU A 775 -18.27 23.92 -34.21
C GLU A 775 -16.92 24.60 -34.48
N SER A 776 -15.87 24.23 -33.73
CA SER A 776 -14.47 24.68 -33.89
C SER A 776 -13.53 23.68 -33.20
N PRO A 777 -12.20 23.64 -33.48
CA PRO A 777 -11.29 22.63 -32.92
C PRO A 777 -11.17 22.59 -31.38
N ARG A 778 -11.89 23.47 -30.66
CA ARG A 778 -11.93 23.54 -29.20
C ARG A 778 -13.35 23.56 -28.60
N ASN A 779 -14.41 23.65 -29.41
CA ASN A 779 -15.79 23.67 -28.92
C ASN A 779 -16.59 22.54 -29.57
N TYR A 780 -16.98 21.58 -28.73
CA TYR A 780 -17.92 20.52 -29.08
C TYR A 780 -19.27 20.81 -28.43
N LYS A 781 -20.34 20.64 -29.20
CA LYS A 781 -21.72 20.79 -28.72
C LYS A 781 -22.55 19.59 -29.14
N LEU A 782 -23.47 19.18 -28.26
CA LEU A 782 -24.49 18.20 -28.59
C LEU A 782 -25.66 18.93 -29.27
N GLU A 783 -25.87 18.65 -30.55
CA GLU A 783 -27.01 19.16 -31.30
C GLU A 783 -28.19 18.18 -31.20
N ILE A 784 -29.39 18.73 -30.97
CA ILE A 784 -30.64 17.98 -30.97
C ILE A 784 -31.26 18.09 -32.37
N LEU A 785 -31.26 16.99 -33.11
CA LEU A 785 -31.91 16.88 -34.40
C LEU A 785 -33.27 16.22 -34.17
N GLN A 786 -34.37 16.93 -34.44
CA GLN A 786 -35.69 16.29 -34.46
C GLN A 786 -35.79 15.37 -35.69
N ASN A 787 -36.13 14.12 -35.45
CA ASN A 787 -36.42 13.17 -36.52
C ASN A 787 -37.84 13.50 -37.02
N GLN A 788 -37.95 13.87 -38.31
CA GLN A 788 -39.24 14.16 -38.96
C GLN A 788 -40.16 12.94 -39.00
#